data_AF-A0A1I2S812-F1
#
_entry.id   AF-A0A1I2S812-F1
#
_cell.length_a   1.000
_cell.length_b   1.000
_cell.length_c   1.000
_cell.angle_alpha   90.00
_cell.angle_beta   90.00
_cell.angle_gamma   90.00
#
_symmetry.space_group_name_H-M   'P 1'
#
loop_
_entity.id
_entity.type
_entity.pdbx_description
1 polymer ?
#
loop_
_entity_poly.entity_id
_entity_poly.type
_entity_poly.pdbx_seq_one_letter_code
_entity_poly.pdbx_strand_id
1 'polypeptide(L)'
;MQNFIKSKRLRIMKLNFVLAALLAAIFPTKALAQGQDSEYKWVGNSIADFINSSEEDMKTVYLYNVGTGKYLNIGSNWGTSVSAYNVGMPIILTAQENGTYLIQGNLTTSDGQYLGFPNPPSNPTETNKSDWDRVYCDRKSGNSNLNWTIHETGDGSKTYTLYCYNGSGAAMGGNRYMVVSNEASSSNRLDLVYPTDISSYGQNAQWKFITLRDMKNAFKAQFASNEAPADATFLIKDQDMNRSNKDAGLWVAEGFSYSMNSSYSFLQDAQYTYYVGMGQRPDSNDDYQRQYGSYWIGSIRNLGQDTHANGTLTQAVTTLKKGWYRVSCDGFYHTNGEMVSSLFAYVEGSSAGQSNVSTELNLFNEEFSYDAEALAKVYKAADASTQSPYVKAAKLFETGGYNNSILVYVPEDGKVLNIGIRVKDSADELDWTTFDNFQLKYCGDNDMVLDETQTSLDYLTKQGLSSNNAYTLILKRTITSGLWNSITLPVALTAAQFKTAFGDQASLAKLKGQDENIPTRIDFESVDLTEDATIVIEPNQLYIMRPTRNANVTDGNYTKTLTDHSIITINAPYFTINNVVPETSPTETFKEDSKPTTTEANNIQFCGTQVYQQTAIVPVGSYVLGNNGMWYHTKSALSIKGFRCWIATNVAAGAKDLTFTLDGEDQGSVTGIEGMQTNIFTDQKTSGGVYSVNGQLVRRDSSSLEGLPKGIYIVGNKKYVVK
;
A
#
# COMPACT_ATOMS: atom_id res chain seq x y z
N MET A 1 -14.59 -69.91 23.80
CA MET A 1 -14.34 -68.50 24.19
C MET A 1 -13.32 -67.76 23.32
N GLN A 2 -12.31 -68.40 22.73
CA GLN A 2 -11.29 -67.70 21.90
C GLN A 2 -11.78 -67.22 20.52
N ASN A 3 -12.80 -67.85 19.92
CA ASN A 3 -13.32 -67.42 18.60
C ASN A 3 -14.25 -66.20 18.67
N PHE A 4 -14.78 -65.87 19.86
CA PHE A 4 -15.66 -64.70 20.05
C PHE A 4 -14.88 -63.39 20.23
N ILE A 5 -13.59 -63.48 20.59
CA ILE A 5 -12.72 -62.32 20.84
C ILE A 5 -12.04 -61.84 19.54
N LYS A 6 -11.77 -62.75 18.58
CA LYS A 6 -11.20 -62.39 17.27
C LYS A 6 -12.19 -61.62 16.37
N SER A 7 -13.48 -61.91 16.41
CA SER A 7 -14.47 -61.21 15.58
C SER A 7 -14.77 -59.78 16.06
N LYS A 8 -14.72 -59.52 17.38
CA LYS A 8 -14.85 -58.17 17.94
C LYS A 8 -13.63 -57.28 17.62
N ARG A 9 -12.40 -57.81 17.67
CA ARG A 9 -11.19 -57.05 17.29
C ARG A 9 -11.16 -56.68 15.81
N LEU A 10 -11.62 -57.57 14.92
CA LEU A 10 -11.65 -57.28 13.48
C LEU A 10 -12.75 -56.26 13.10
N ARG A 11 -13.88 -56.23 13.82
CA ARG A 11 -14.94 -55.21 13.65
C ARG A 11 -14.54 -53.84 14.21
N ILE A 12 -13.86 -53.78 15.35
CA ILE A 12 -13.39 -52.51 15.94
C ILE A 12 -12.26 -51.89 15.09
N MET A 13 -11.40 -52.72 14.50
CA MET A 13 -10.31 -52.24 13.63
C MET A 13 -10.82 -51.74 12.26
N LYS A 14 -11.87 -52.36 11.70
CA LYS A 14 -12.54 -51.85 10.49
C LYS A 14 -13.38 -50.60 10.77
N LEU A 15 -14.00 -50.48 11.95
CA LEU A 15 -14.76 -49.28 12.33
C LEU A 15 -13.83 -48.08 12.54
N ASN A 16 -12.63 -48.27 13.11
CA ASN A 16 -11.65 -47.19 13.27
C ASN A 16 -10.99 -46.76 11.95
N PHE A 17 -10.83 -47.66 10.97
CA PHE A 17 -10.36 -47.27 9.63
C PHE A 17 -11.43 -46.55 8.82
N VAL A 18 -12.70 -46.92 8.97
CA VAL A 18 -13.82 -46.21 8.32
C VAL A 18 -14.09 -44.86 9.01
N LEU A 19 -13.88 -44.74 10.33
CA LEU A 19 -14.02 -43.47 11.05
C LEU A 19 -12.83 -42.51 10.79
N ALA A 20 -11.61 -43.03 10.62
CA ALA A 20 -10.46 -42.23 10.19
C ALA A 20 -10.57 -41.78 8.72
N ALA A 21 -11.16 -42.61 7.84
CA ALA A 21 -11.48 -42.22 6.47
C ALA A 21 -12.66 -41.23 6.39
N LEU A 22 -13.64 -41.30 7.30
CA LEU A 22 -14.73 -40.31 7.40
C LEU A 22 -14.26 -38.99 8.04
N LEU A 23 -13.32 -39.02 8.98
CA LEU A 23 -12.73 -37.81 9.58
C LEU A 23 -11.76 -37.09 8.63
N ALA A 24 -11.11 -37.83 7.71
CA ALA A 24 -10.36 -37.22 6.61
C ALA A 24 -11.26 -36.58 5.53
N ALA A 25 -12.56 -36.91 5.51
CA ALA A 25 -13.54 -36.35 4.58
C ALA A 25 -14.29 -35.11 5.14
N ILE A 26 -13.98 -34.66 6.36
CA ILE A 26 -14.59 -33.46 6.99
C ILE A 26 -13.60 -32.31 7.15
N PHE A 27 -12.32 -32.50 6.79
CA PHE A 27 -11.50 -31.33 6.49
C PHE A 27 -12.00 -30.75 5.16
N PRO A 28 -12.37 -29.46 5.09
CA PRO A 28 -12.57 -28.83 3.80
C PRO A 28 -11.26 -29.08 3.03
N THR A 29 -11.33 -29.91 1.99
CA THR A 29 -10.28 -29.97 0.98
C THR A 29 -10.08 -28.51 0.62
N LYS A 30 -8.93 -27.94 1.01
CA LYS A 30 -8.54 -26.59 0.62
C LYS A 30 -8.80 -26.55 -0.87
N ALA A 31 -9.84 -25.82 -1.29
CA ALA A 31 -10.19 -25.73 -2.68
C ALA A 31 -9.07 -24.90 -3.29
N LEU A 32 -8.01 -25.58 -3.73
CA LEU A 32 -6.99 -24.95 -4.55
C LEU A 32 -7.74 -24.43 -5.77
N ALA A 33 -7.56 -23.13 -6.04
CA ALA A 33 -8.03 -22.59 -7.30
C ALA A 33 -7.38 -23.42 -8.41
N GLN A 34 -8.16 -23.90 -9.37
CA GLN A 34 -7.73 -24.88 -10.38
C GLN A 34 -6.46 -24.45 -11.18
N GLY A 35 -6.05 -23.17 -11.11
CA GLY A 35 -4.84 -22.64 -11.73
C GLY A 35 -3.61 -22.47 -10.84
N GLN A 36 -3.67 -22.70 -9.51
CA GLN A 36 -2.53 -22.55 -8.58
C GLN A 36 -2.15 -23.87 -7.92
N ASP A 37 -0.86 -24.02 -7.60
CA ASP A 37 -0.33 -25.18 -6.87
C ASP A 37 -0.47 -25.04 -5.34
N SER A 38 0.09 -25.99 -4.58
CA SER A 38 0.06 -25.98 -3.11
C SER A 38 0.89 -24.87 -2.46
N GLU A 39 1.76 -24.21 -3.23
CA GLU A 39 2.55 -23.03 -2.82
C GLU A 39 1.91 -21.72 -3.34
N TYR A 40 0.67 -21.79 -3.85
CA TYR A 40 -0.08 -20.66 -4.41
C TYR A 40 0.57 -20.02 -5.65
N LYS A 41 1.49 -20.73 -6.30
CA LYS A 41 2.11 -20.29 -7.56
C LYS A 41 1.25 -20.74 -8.73
N TRP A 42 1.27 -19.96 -9.81
CA TRP A 42 0.55 -20.33 -11.02
C TRP A 42 1.11 -21.61 -11.64
N VAL A 43 0.22 -22.55 -11.97
CA VAL A 43 0.57 -23.77 -12.69
C VAL A 43 0.82 -23.45 -14.17
N GLY A 44 0.01 -22.58 -14.76
CA GLY A 44 0.02 -22.26 -16.20
C GLY A 44 -0.91 -23.18 -17.01
N ASN A 45 -1.12 -22.84 -18.28
CA ASN A 45 -2.02 -23.55 -19.19
C ASN A 45 -1.31 -24.00 -20.46
N SER A 46 -1.75 -25.12 -21.02
CA SER A 46 -1.32 -25.56 -22.34
C SER A 46 -1.96 -24.66 -23.40
N ILE A 47 -1.20 -24.27 -24.44
CA ILE A 47 -1.71 -23.40 -25.53
C ILE A 47 -2.99 -23.97 -26.17
N ALA A 48 -3.03 -25.28 -26.37
CA ALA A 48 -4.18 -25.97 -26.95
C ALA A 48 -5.48 -25.81 -26.13
N ASP A 49 -5.37 -25.59 -24.80
CA ASP A 49 -6.52 -25.48 -23.92
C ASP A 49 -7.27 -24.14 -24.09
N PHE A 50 -6.54 -23.07 -24.44
CA PHE A 50 -7.12 -21.72 -24.48
C PHE A 50 -7.23 -21.11 -25.88
N ILE A 51 -6.31 -21.42 -26.80
CA ILE A 51 -6.18 -20.69 -28.07
C ILE A 51 -7.41 -20.79 -28.98
N ASN A 52 -8.12 -21.93 -28.92
CA ASN A 52 -9.33 -22.18 -29.71
C ASN A 52 -10.60 -22.18 -28.85
N SER A 53 -10.50 -21.72 -27.60
CA SER A 53 -11.66 -21.68 -26.71
C SER A 53 -12.69 -20.66 -27.20
N SER A 54 -13.96 -21.05 -27.19
CA SER A 54 -15.08 -20.12 -27.40
C SER A 54 -15.43 -19.31 -26.15
N GLU A 55 -14.98 -19.73 -24.97
CA GLU A 55 -15.20 -19.02 -23.70
C GLU A 55 -14.21 -17.85 -23.57
N GLU A 56 -14.74 -16.64 -23.35
CA GLU A 56 -13.95 -15.40 -23.20
C GLU A 56 -12.90 -15.50 -22.09
N ASP A 57 -13.29 -16.05 -20.94
CA ASP A 57 -12.42 -16.19 -19.77
C ASP A 57 -11.29 -17.19 -19.99
N MET A 58 -11.47 -18.13 -20.91
CA MET A 58 -10.41 -19.06 -21.28
C MET A 58 -9.49 -18.48 -22.33
N LYS A 59 -10.03 -17.87 -23.40
CA LYS A 59 -9.22 -17.36 -24.51
C LYS A 59 -8.40 -16.12 -24.14
N THR A 60 -8.86 -15.34 -23.16
CA THR A 60 -8.12 -14.19 -22.62
C THR A 60 -7.08 -14.68 -21.62
N VAL A 61 -5.81 -14.38 -21.87
CA VAL A 61 -4.71 -14.84 -21.02
C VAL A 61 -3.79 -13.70 -20.61
N TYR A 62 -2.98 -13.94 -19.59
CA TYR A 62 -1.94 -13.06 -19.07
C TYR A 62 -0.62 -13.81 -19.12
N LEU A 63 0.45 -13.15 -19.56
CA LEU A 63 1.77 -13.76 -19.63
C LEU A 63 2.53 -13.49 -18.32
N TYR A 64 2.73 -14.52 -17.50
CA TYR A 64 3.36 -14.45 -16.19
C TYR A 64 4.81 -14.93 -16.25
N ASN A 65 5.76 -14.11 -15.81
CA ASN A 65 7.18 -14.46 -15.78
C ASN A 65 7.50 -15.33 -14.56
N VAL A 66 8.17 -16.46 -14.78
CA VAL A 66 8.45 -17.43 -13.71
C VAL A 66 9.49 -16.89 -12.73
N GLY A 67 10.53 -16.21 -13.22
CA GLY A 67 11.65 -15.77 -12.38
C GLY A 67 11.35 -14.58 -11.49
N THR A 68 10.50 -13.66 -11.95
CA THR A 68 10.18 -12.41 -11.22
C THR A 68 8.80 -12.40 -10.57
N GLY A 69 7.91 -13.30 -10.99
CA GLY A 69 6.52 -13.30 -10.58
C GLY A 69 5.70 -12.10 -11.06
N LYS A 70 6.22 -11.36 -12.04
CA LYS A 70 5.57 -10.22 -12.70
C LYS A 70 4.84 -10.67 -13.96
N TYR A 71 3.94 -9.85 -14.46
CA TYR A 71 3.24 -10.08 -15.72
C TYR A 71 3.77 -9.19 -16.83
N LEU A 72 3.64 -9.64 -18.07
CA LEU A 72 3.80 -8.78 -19.23
C LEU A 72 2.77 -7.64 -19.18
N ASN A 73 3.26 -6.41 -19.33
CA ASN A 73 2.44 -5.21 -19.43
C ASN A 73 3.08 -4.25 -20.46
N ILE A 74 2.46 -3.09 -20.66
CA ILE A 74 2.93 -1.96 -21.45
C ILE A 74 3.41 -0.84 -20.51
N GLY A 75 4.14 0.12 -21.06
CA GLY A 75 4.58 1.31 -20.31
C GLY A 75 6.08 1.44 -20.18
N SER A 76 6.81 1.29 -21.30
CA SER A 76 8.23 1.67 -21.44
C SER A 76 8.37 2.79 -22.50
N ASN A 77 9.41 2.80 -23.33
CA ASN A 77 9.56 3.75 -24.45
C ASN A 77 8.27 3.92 -25.26
N TRP A 78 7.98 5.17 -25.60
CA TRP A 78 6.74 5.62 -26.24
C TRP A 78 5.44 5.34 -25.46
N GLY A 79 5.49 4.67 -24.32
CA GLY A 79 4.32 4.18 -23.58
C GLY A 79 3.68 2.94 -24.24
N THR A 80 4.30 2.40 -25.29
CA THR A 80 3.75 1.28 -26.08
C THR A 80 4.71 0.10 -26.19
N SER A 81 5.97 0.25 -25.77
CA SER A 81 6.85 -0.91 -25.56
C SER A 81 6.51 -1.64 -24.28
N VAL A 82 6.79 -2.95 -24.30
CA VAL A 82 6.43 -3.87 -23.22
C VAL A 82 7.45 -3.85 -22.09
N SER A 83 6.97 -4.11 -20.88
CA SER A 83 7.73 -4.27 -19.64
C SER A 83 7.13 -5.43 -18.83
N ALA A 84 7.79 -5.82 -17.74
CA ALA A 84 7.20 -6.71 -16.75
C ALA A 84 6.76 -5.92 -15.50
N TYR A 85 5.52 -6.11 -15.06
CA TYR A 85 4.91 -5.33 -14.00
C TYR A 85 4.02 -6.16 -13.06
N ASN A 86 3.58 -5.56 -11.94
CA ASN A 86 2.72 -6.23 -10.94
C ASN A 86 1.33 -6.57 -11.47
N VAL A 87 0.85 -5.83 -12.47
CA VAL A 87 -0.44 -6.03 -13.13
C VAL A 87 -0.19 -6.47 -14.57
N GLY A 88 -0.91 -7.49 -15.03
CA GLY A 88 -0.78 -8.01 -16.38
C GLY A 88 -1.73 -7.35 -17.37
N MET A 89 -1.23 -7.09 -18.58
CA MET A 89 -2.08 -6.77 -19.72
C MET A 89 -2.75 -8.04 -20.25
N PRO A 90 -4.07 -8.02 -20.53
CA PRO A 90 -4.72 -9.14 -21.19
C PRO A 90 -4.22 -9.28 -22.63
N ILE A 91 -3.95 -10.52 -23.05
CA ILE A 91 -3.53 -10.85 -24.40
C ILE A 91 -4.41 -11.93 -25.02
N ILE A 92 -4.49 -11.91 -26.35
CA ILE A 92 -5.14 -12.94 -27.18
C ILE A 92 -4.07 -13.53 -28.11
N LEU A 93 -4.02 -14.86 -28.17
CA LEU A 93 -3.09 -15.60 -29.01
C LEU A 93 -3.82 -16.14 -30.25
N THR A 94 -3.24 -15.96 -31.44
CA THR A 94 -3.80 -16.48 -32.70
C THR A 94 -2.75 -17.31 -33.42
N ALA A 95 -3.05 -18.60 -33.65
CA ALA A 95 -2.17 -19.48 -34.41
C ALA A 95 -2.11 -19.08 -35.90
N GLN A 96 -0.96 -19.27 -36.51
CA GLN A 96 -0.71 -19.04 -37.93
C GLN A 96 -0.41 -20.38 -38.64
N GLU A 97 -0.67 -20.46 -39.94
CA GLU A 97 -0.44 -21.69 -40.73
C GLU A 97 1.03 -22.16 -40.72
N ASN A 98 1.97 -21.24 -40.52
CA ASN A 98 3.40 -21.52 -40.46
C ASN A 98 3.90 -22.03 -39.09
N GLY A 99 3.00 -22.34 -38.15
CA GLY A 99 3.33 -22.82 -36.80
C GLY A 99 3.79 -21.72 -35.83
N THR A 100 3.65 -20.45 -36.22
CA THR A 100 3.90 -19.29 -35.33
C THR A 100 2.59 -18.71 -34.79
N TYR A 101 2.71 -17.70 -33.94
CA TYR A 101 1.57 -17.06 -33.29
C TYR A 101 1.62 -15.54 -33.42
N LEU A 102 0.46 -14.91 -33.56
CA LEU A 102 0.27 -13.49 -33.31
C LEU A 102 -0.16 -13.32 -31.85
N ILE A 103 0.40 -12.33 -31.17
CA ILE A 103 0.02 -11.95 -29.81
C ILE A 103 -0.61 -10.55 -29.88
N GLN A 104 -1.89 -10.44 -29.56
CA GLN A 104 -2.63 -9.18 -29.51
C GLN A 104 -2.73 -8.70 -28.06
N GLY A 105 -2.40 -7.43 -27.79
CA GLY A 105 -2.56 -6.80 -26.47
C GLY A 105 -3.82 -5.92 -26.38
N ASN A 106 -3.86 -5.04 -25.37
CA ASN A 106 -5.01 -4.16 -25.13
C ASN A 106 -4.95 -2.82 -25.90
N LEU A 107 -3.77 -2.42 -26.39
CA LEU A 107 -3.60 -1.20 -27.17
C LEU A 107 -4.03 -1.40 -28.62
N THR A 108 -4.69 -0.38 -29.18
CA THR A 108 -5.01 -0.31 -30.61
C THR A 108 -4.72 1.11 -31.08
N THR A 109 -3.67 1.27 -31.87
CA THR A 109 -3.27 2.56 -32.43
C THR A 109 -3.32 2.50 -33.95
N SER A 110 -3.00 3.62 -34.62
CA SER A 110 -2.82 3.64 -36.08
C SER A 110 -1.67 2.74 -36.54
N ASP A 111 -0.73 2.39 -35.66
CA ASP A 111 0.39 1.50 -35.94
C ASP A 111 0.03 0.01 -35.80
N GLY A 112 -1.10 -0.32 -35.17
CA GLY A 112 -1.60 -1.69 -35.04
C GLY A 112 -2.04 -2.07 -33.62
N GLN A 113 -2.02 -3.37 -33.35
CA GLN A 113 -2.58 -3.96 -32.12
C GLN A 113 -1.82 -5.22 -31.64
N TYR A 114 -0.75 -5.60 -32.35
CA TYR A 114 0.00 -6.82 -32.08
C TYR A 114 1.34 -6.51 -31.42
N LEU A 115 1.85 -7.48 -30.66
CA LEU A 115 3.21 -7.46 -30.16
C LEU A 115 4.19 -7.79 -31.29
N GLY A 116 5.19 -6.94 -31.49
CA GLY A 116 6.22 -7.21 -32.49
C GLY A 116 7.43 -6.31 -32.42
N PHE A 117 8.46 -6.70 -33.17
CA PHE A 117 9.66 -5.89 -33.38
C PHE A 117 9.46 -4.97 -34.58
N PRO A 118 9.56 -3.65 -34.42
CA PRO A 118 9.51 -2.73 -35.55
C PRO A 118 10.63 -3.03 -36.55
N ASN A 119 10.36 -2.80 -37.84
CA ASN A 119 11.39 -2.89 -38.85
C ASN A 119 12.45 -1.80 -38.60
N PRO A 120 13.75 -2.13 -38.55
CA PRO A 120 14.78 -1.12 -38.36
C PRO A 120 14.75 -0.11 -39.51
N PRO A 121 15.02 1.18 -39.23
CA PRO A 121 15.11 2.19 -40.27
C PRO A 121 16.30 1.88 -41.20
N SER A 122 16.28 2.38 -42.43
CA SER A 122 17.35 2.17 -43.39
C SER A 122 18.72 2.66 -42.90
N ASN A 123 18.74 3.69 -42.04
CA ASN A 123 19.92 4.25 -41.40
C ASN A 123 19.72 4.25 -39.86
N PRO A 124 20.00 3.14 -39.17
CA PRO A 124 19.90 3.07 -37.73
C PRO A 124 20.97 3.95 -37.07
N THR A 125 20.57 4.67 -36.02
CA THR A 125 21.46 5.49 -35.20
C THR A 125 21.23 5.17 -33.72
N GLU A 126 22.16 5.55 -32.85
CA GLU A 126 21.96 5.36 -31.41
C GLU A 126 20.72 6.14 -30.91
N THR A 127 20.47 7.32 -31.47
CA THR A 127 19.35 8.19 -31.09
C THR A 127 17.97 7.58 -31.37
N ASN A 128 17.82 6.85 -32.48
CA ASN A 128 16.56 6.20 -32.86
C ASN A 128 16.52 4.72 -32.49
N LYS A 129 17.55 4.20 -31.81
CA LYS A 129 17.71 2.78 -31.51
C LYS A 129 16.47 2.20 -30.81
N SER A 130 15.91 2.95 -29.86
CA SER A 130 14.72 2.51 -29.13
C SER A 130 13.51 2.26 -30.03
N ASP A 131 13.42 2.88 -31.21
CA ASP A 131 12.26 2.79 -32.10
C ASP A 131 12.11 1.43 -32.77
N TRP A 132 13.13 0.56 -32.69
CA TRP A 132 13.15 -0.71 -33.41
C TRP A 132 13.86 -1.85 -32.68
N ASP A 133 14.58 -1.57 -31.59
CA ASP A 133 15.38 -2.58 -30.88
C ASP A 133 14.60 -3.36 -29.80
N ARG A 134 13.29 -3.14 -29.68
CA ARG A 134 12.44 -3.70 -28.64
C ARG A 134 11.06 -4.05 -29.15
N VAL A 135 10.31 -4.77 -28.32
CA VAL A 135 8.95 -5.21 -28.63
C VAL A 135 7.97 -4.10 -28.25
N TYR A 136 7.02 -3.85 -29.15
CA TYR A 136 5.93 -2.90 -28.99
C TYR A 136 4.59 -3.60 -29.11
N CYS A 137 3.57 -3.12 -28.38
CA CYS A 137 2.24 -3.72 -28.31
C CYS A 137 1.23 -3.18 -29.35
N ASP A 138 1.65 -2.24 -30.19
CA ASP A 138 0.79 -1.50 -31.10
C ASP A 138 1.25 -1.65 -32.56
N ARG A 139 1.64 -2.87 -32.95
CA ARG A 139 2.28 -3.14 -34.25
C ARG A 139 1.36 -3.86 -35.25
N LYS A 140 1.72 -3.82 -36.54
CA LYS A 140 1.03 -4.50 -37.66
C LYS A 140 2.01 -5.05 -38.69
N SER A 141 1.57 -5.98 -39.54
CA SER A 141 2.44 -6.69 -40.50
C SER A 141 3.23 -5.76 -41.44
N GLY A 142 2.70 -4.57 -41.74
CA GLY A 142 3.37 -3.59 -42.61
C GLY A 142 4.53 -2.83 -41.96
N ASN A 143 4.69 -2.85 -40.63
CA ASN A 143 5.71 -2.06 -39.92
C ASN A 143 6.59 -2.87 -38.97
N SER A 144 6.41 -4.19 -38.89
CA SER A 144 7.04 -5.02 -37.85
C SER A 144 7.06 -6.51 -38.16
N ASN A 145 7.93 -7.23 -37.46
CA ASN A 145 7.91 -8.68 -37.34
C ASN A 145 6.99 -9.09 -36.19
N LEU A 146 5.93 -9.85 -36.51
CA LEU A 146 4.86 -10.22 -35.58
C LEU A 146 4.81 -11.72 -35.25
N ASN A 147 5.58 -12.55 -35.96
CA ASN A 147 5.45 -14.00 -35.87
C ASN A 147 6.27 -14.52 -34.68
N TRP A 148 5.57 -14.93 -33.63
CA TRP A 148 6.16 -15.48 -32.41
C TRP A 148 6.25 -17.00 -32.48
N THR A 149 7.42 -17.54 -32.17
CA THR A 149 7.57 -18.97 -31.85
C THR A 149 7.51 -19.14 -30.34
N ILE A 150 6.67 -20.08 -29.89
CA ILE A 150 6.46 -20.37 -28.48
C ILE A 150 6.83 -21.82 -28.25
N HIS A 151 7.84 -22.06 -27.42
CA HIS A 151 8.39 -23.38 -27.15
C HIS A 151 8.19 -23.75 -25.69
N GLU A 152 7.59 -24.90 -25.42
CA GLU A 152 7.42 -25.42 -24.07
C GLU A 152 8.77 -25.88 -23.50
N THR A 153 9.10 -25.53 -22.26
CA THR A 153 10.41 -25.81 -21.67
C THR A 153 10.63 -27.30 -21.39
N GLY A 154 9.56 -28.09 -21.37
CA GLY A 154 9.55 -29.54 -21.29
C GLY A 154 8.13 -30.07 -21.45
N ASP A 155 7.99 -31.32 -21.86
CA ASP A 155 6.67 -31.91 -22.17
C ASP A 155 5.69 -31.78 -21.00
N GLY A 156 4.60 -31.03 -21.22
CA GLY A 156 3.55 -30.80 -20.22
C GLY A 156 3.95 -29.89 -19.06
N SER A 157 5.06 -29.16 -19.16
CA SER A 157 5.51 -28.20 -18.14
C SER A 157 4.61 -26.97 -18.03
N LYS A 158 3.82 -26.68 -19.08
CA LYS A 158 2.97 -25.48 -19.23
C LYS A 158 3.74 -24.18 -19.01
N THR A 159 5.05 -24.24 -19.26
CA THR A 159 6.02 -23.18 -19.09
C THR A 159 6.76 -23.01 -20.41
N TYR A 160 6.97 -21.78 -20.85
CA TYR A 160 7.31 -21.46 -22.22
C TYR A 160 8.46 -20.48 -22.33
N THR A 161 9.24 -20.60 -23.40
CA THR A 161 10.12 -19.54 -23.92
C THR A 161 9.51 -18.98 -25.20
N LEU A 162 9.59 -17.67 -25.40
CA LEU A 162 9.00 -16.99 -26.54
C LEU A 162 10.08 -16.23 -27.30
N TYR A 163 10.09 -16.34 -28.63
CA TYR A 163 10.95 -15.52 -29.48
C TYR A 163 10.28 -15.09 -30.78
N CYS A 164 10.72 -13.96 -31.33
CA CYS A 164 10.35 -13.53 -32.68
C CYS A 164 11.59 -13.55 -33.58
N TYR A 165 11.47 -14.05 -34.80
CA TYR A 165 12.56 -13.97 -35.78
C TYR A 165 12.57 -12.58 -36.43
N ASN A 166 13.65 -11.83 -36.22
CA ASN A 166 13.76 -10.43 -36.63
C ASN A 166 14.69 -10.25 -37.86
N GLY A 167 14.73 -11.25 -38.75
CA GLY A 167 15.52 -11.24 -39.99
C GLY A 167 17.01 -11.56 -39.83
N SER A 168 17.68 -11.89 -40.94
CA SER A 168 19.12 -12.15 -40.98
C SER A 168 19.89 -10.88 -41.34
N GLY A 169 20.91 -10.51 -40.57
CA GLY A 169 21.77 -9.34 -40.87
C GLY A 169 21.19 -7.98 -40.48
N ALA A 170 20.01 -7.93 -39.87
CA ALA A 170 19.50 -6.71 -39.23
C ALA A 170 20.28 -6.39 -37.95
N ALA A 171 20.32 -5.12 -37.54
CA ALA A 171 21.00 -4.68 -36.32
C ALA A 171 20.44 -5.37 -35.04
N MET A 172 19.20 -5.84 -35.07
CA MET A 172 18.58 -6.72 -34.06
C MET A 172 18.11 -8.06 -34.67
N GLY A 173 18.86 -8.59 -35.65
CA GLY A 173 18.50 -9.82 -36.37
C GLY A 173 18.64 -11.11 -35.56
N GLY A 174 18.12 -12.21 -36.11
CA GLY A 174 18.09 -13.53 -35.48
C GLY A 174 16.81 -13.79 -34.68
N ASN A 175 16.80 -14.92 -33.95
CA ASN A 175 15.73 -15.24 -33.01
C ASN A 175 15.92 -14.39 -31.76
N ARG A 176 14.97 -13.50 -31.47
CA ARG A 176 15.03 -12.58 -30.33
C ARG A 176 14.06 -13.03 -29.26
N TYR A 177 14.60 -13.55 -28.16
CA TYR A 177 13.80 -14.07 -27.05
C TYR A 177 13.28 -12.93 -26.18
N MET A 178 12.06 -13.06 -25.65
CA MET A 178 11.53 -12.10 -24.69
C MET A 178 11.89 -12.54 -23.27
N VAL A 179 12.75 -11.77 -22.62
CA VAL A 179 13.35 -12.13 -21.33
C VAL A 179 13.27 -10.94 -20.37
N VAL A 180 12.90 -11.15 -19.11
CA VAL A 180 13.00 -10.10 -18.10
C VAL A 180 14.47 -9.91 -17.72
N SER A 181 14.93 -8.65 -17.65
CA SER A 181 16.33 -8.36 -17.34
C SER A 181 16.75 -8.92 -15.98
N ASN A 182 18.00 -9.39 -15.89
CA ASN A 182 18.63 -9.76 -14.61
C ASN A 182 19.21 -8.56 -13.87
N GLU A 183 19.23 -7.39 -14.52
CA GLU A 183 19.78 -6.17 -13.92
C GLU A 183 18.82 -5.63 -12.85
N ALA A 184 19.39 -5.13 -11.76
CA ALA A 184 18.61 -4.48 -10.72
C ALA A 184 17.92 -3.25 -11.31
N SER A 185 16.60 -3.18 -11.19
CA SER A 185 15.82 -2.00 -11.56
C SER A 185 15.63 -1.10 -10.34
N SER A 186 15.77 0.20 -10.53
CA SER A 186 15.31 1.19 -9.54
C SER A 186 13.81 1.50 -9.66
N SER A 187 13.13 0.82 -10.58
CA SER A 187 11.71 0.99 -10.90
C SER A 187 10.95 -0.30 -10.65
N ASN A 188 9.69 -0.17 -10.23
CA ASN A 188 8.75 -1.28 -10.07
C ASN A 188 8.36 -1.94 -11.40
N ARG A 189 8.58 -1.27 -12.54
CA ARG A 189 8.51 -1.83 -13.90
C ARG A 189 9.88 -2.37 -14.29
N LEU A 190 9.93 -3.66 -14.63
CA LEU A 190 11.15 -4.35 -15.01
C LEU A 190 11.33 -4.33 -16.53
N ASP A 191 12.55 -4.01 -16.97
CA ASP A 191 12.90 -4.00 -18.38
C ASP A 191 12.95 -5.41 -18.98
N LEU A 192 12.64 -5.47 -20.27
CA LEU A 192 12.82 -6.67 -21.09
C LEU A 192 14.06 -6.53 -21.97
N VAL A 193 14.82 -7.61 -22.06
CA VAL A 193 15.96 -7.76 -22.96
C VAL A 193 15.68 -8.81 -24.03
N TYR A 194 16.38 -8.69 -25.16
CA TYR A 194 16.09 -9.47 -26.37
C TYR A 194 17.30 -10.24 -26.90
N PRO A 195 17.85 -11.19 -26.12
CA PRO A 195 19.03 -11.94 -26.51
C PRO A 195 18.71 -12.98 -27.59
N THR A 196 19.75 -13.47 -28.28
CA THR A 196 19.66 -14.64 -29.18
C THR A 196 19.93 -15.97 -28.49
N ASP A 197 20.48 -15.92 -27.27
CA ASP A 197 20.70 -17.07 -26.39
C ASP A 197 20.19 -16.73 -24.99
N ILE A 198 19.47 -17.66 -24.37
CA ILE A 198 18.83 -17.51 -23.06
C ILE A 198 19.48 -18.36 -21.97
N SER A 199 20.57 -19.09 -22.28
CA SER A 199 21.23 -20.03 -21.37
C SER A 199 21.63 -19.41 -20.01
N SER A 200 21.94 -18.12 -19.97
CA SER A 200 22.33 -17.37 -18.76
C SER A 200 21.18 -16.74 -17.97
N TYR A 201 19.93 -16.82 -18.45
CA TYR A 201 18.79 -16.09 -17.87
C TYR A 201 17.88 -16.93 -16.97
N GLY A 202 18.01 -18.26 -17.00
CA GLY A 202 17.24 -19.15 -16.13
C GLY A 202 15.73 -18.91 -16.21
N GLN A 203 15.08 -18.73 -15.06
CA GLN A 203 13.63 -18.53 -14.97
C GLN A 203 13.14 -17.17 -15.50
N ASN A 204 14.03 -16.18 -15.65
CA ASN A 204 13.64 -14.88 -16.21
C ASN A 204 13.31 -14.96 -17.72
N ALA A 205 13.77 -16.01 -18.41
CA ALA A 205 13.40 -16.30 -19.80
C ALA A 205 12.13 -17.17 -19.92
N GLN A 206 11.54 -17.59 -18.80
CA GLN A 206 10.42 -18.53 -18.76
C GLN A 206 9.12 -17.81 -18.42
N TRP A 207 8.06 -18.19 -19.12
CA TRP A 207 6.73 -17.59 -19.02
C TRP A 207 5.64 -18.65 -18.88
N LYS A 208 4.54 -18.30 -18.24
CA LYS A 208 3.31 -19.11 -18.14
C LYS A 208 2.13 -18.32 -18.67
N PHE A 209 1.21 -19.01 -19.36
CA PHE A 209 -0.07 -18.42 -19.76
C PHE A 209 -1.11 -18.68 -18.66
N ILE A 210 -1.61 -17.60 -18.07
CA ILE A 210 -2.63 -17.64 -17.01
C ILE A 210 -3.94 -17.20 -17.64
N THR A 211 -4.98 -18.02 -17.63
CA THR A 211 -6.27 -17.62 -18.20
C THR A 211 -6.98 -16.63 -17.26
N LEU A 212 -7.86 -15.79 -17.82
CA LEU A 212 -8.76 -14.97 -17.01
C LEU A 212 -9.64 -15.86 -16.09
N ARG A 213 -9.98 -17.08 -16.53
CA ARG A 213 -10.65 -18.08 -15.69
C ARG A 213 -9.82 -18.45 -14.46
N ASP A 214 -8.51 -18.65 -14.60
CA ASP A 214 -7.63 -18.92 -13.46
C ASP A 214 -7.57 -17.74 -12.49
N MET A 215 -7.46 -16.51 -13.03
CA MET A 215 -7.48 -15.28 -12.24
C MET A 215 -8.79 -15.17 -11.42
N LYS A 216 -9.95 -15.43 -12.05
CA LYS A 216 -11.26 -15.44 -11.38
C LYS A 216 -11.38 -16.56 -10.35
N ASN A 217 -10.86 -17.75 -10.66
CA ASN A 217 -10.89 -18.91 -9.77
C ASN A 217 -10.00 -18.74 -8.54
N ALA A 218 -9.00 -17.86 -8.58
CA ALA A 218 -8.16 -17.54 -7.42
C ALA A 218 -8.92 -16.86 -6.27
N PHE A 219 -10.13 -16.33 -6.51
CA PHE A 219 -10.93 -15.67 -5.50
C PHE A 219 -11.47 -16.70 -4.50
N LYS A 220 -10.98 -16.67 -3.26
CA LYS A 220 -11.37 -17.59 -2.18
C LYS A 220 -11.96 -16.81 -1.01
N ALA A 221 -13.00 -17.35 -0.37
CA ALA A 221 -13.55 -16.74 0.83
C ALA A 221 -12.52 -16.72 1.99
N GLN A 222 -11.58 -17.67 1.98
CA GLN A 222 -10.55 -17.82 2.99
C GLN A 222 -9.20 -18.07 2.30
N PHE A 223 -8.23 -17.23 2.64
CA PHE A 223 -6.84 -17.34 2.23
C PHE A 223 -6.01 -17.99 3.33
N ALA A 224 -4.99 -18.75 2.94
CA ALA A 224 -4.03 -19.28 3.90
C ALA A 224 -3.15 -18.16 4.48
N SER A 225 -2.55 -18.39 5.65
CA SER A 225 -1.73 -17.38 6.36
C SER A 225 -0.50 -16.90 5.57
N ASN A 226 -0.03 -17.68 4.61
CA ASN A 226 1.10 -17.35 3.73
C ASN A 226 0.67 -17.12 2.27
N GLU A 227 -0.62 -16.98 2.01
CA GLU A 227 -1.16 -16.74 0.68
C GLU A 227 -1.49 -15.26 0.50
N ALA A 228 -1.05 -14.66 -0.61
CA ALA A 228 -1.40 -13.28 -0.94
C ALA A 228 -2.87 -13.17 -1.39
N PRO A 229 -3.53 -12.02 -1.17
CA PRO A 229 -4.84 -11.72 -1.77
C PRO A 229 -4.86 -11.95 -3.29
N ALA A 230 -5.99 -12.42 -3.81
CA ALA A 230 -6.15 -12.66 -5.24
C ALA A 230 -6.14 -11.32 -6.01
N ASP A 231 -5.46 -11.31 -7.16
CA ASP A 231 -5.46 -10.14 -8.02
C ASP A 231 -6.82 -9.93 -8.68
N ALA A 232 -7.41 -8.76 -8.49
CA ALA A 232 -8.67 -8.34 -9.06
C ALA A 232 -8.51 -7.11 -9.98
N THR A 233 -7.28 -6.62 -10.20
CA THR A 233 -7.02 -5.39 -10.95
C THR A 233 -7.50 -5.49 -12.39
N PHE A 234 -7.61 -6.69 -12.98
CA PHE A 234 -8.17 -6.87 -14.31
C PHE A 234 -9.64 -6.41 -14.45
N LEU A 235 -10.34 -6.19 -13.33
CA LEU A 235 -11.67 -5.61 -13.31
C LEU A 235 -11.64 -4.07 -13.50
N ILE A 236 -10.51 -3.43 -13.22
CA ILE A 236 -10.29 -2.01 -13.44
C ILE A 236 -9.82 -1.79 -14.88
N LYS A 237 -10.44 -0.83 -15.56
CA LYS A 237 -10.06 -0.38 -16.89
C LYS A 237 -9.09 0.78 -16.81
N ASP A 238 -8.12 0.81 -17.72
CA ASP A 238 -7.07 1.83 -17.77
C ASP A 238 -6.46 2.17 -16.40
N GLN A 239 -6.02 1.15 -15.69
CA GLN A 239 -5.59 1.26 -14.29
C GLN A 239 -4.25 2.02 -14.11
N ASP A 240 -3.40 2.04 -15.14
CA ASP A 240 -2.12 2.79 -15.19
C ASP A 240 -2.24 4.14 -15.94
N MET A 241 -3.46 4.67 -16.15
CA MET A 241 -3.66 5.93 -16.88
C MET A 241 -2.89 5.97 -18.22
N ASN A 242 -2.93 4.85 -18.95
CA ASN A 242 -2.02 4.58 -20.03
C ASN A 242 -2.23 5.55 -21.19
N ARG A 243 -1.14 5.77 -21.94
CA ARG A 243 -1.17 6.54 -23.16
C ARG A 243 -2.29 6.08 -24.10
N SER A 244 -3.16 7.02 -24.50
CA SER A 244 -4.14 6.84 -25.57
C SER A 244 -5.04 5.60 -25.35
N ASN A 245 -5.32 5.26 -24.10
CA ASN A 245 -6.15 4.12 -23.79
C ASN A 245 -7.61 4.42 -24.13
N LYS A 246 -8.24 3.58 -24.95
CA LYS A 246 -9.65 3.72 -25.35
C LYS A 246 -10.62 3.66 -24.17
N ASP A 247 -10.20 3.02 -23.07
CA ASP A 247 -11.00 2.87 -21.87
C ASP A 247 -10.81 4.05 -20.88
N ALA A 248 -9.97 5.04 -21.19
CA ALA A 248 -9.77 6.22 -20.35
C ALA A 248 -11.08 6.98 -20.05
N GLY A 249 -12.03 6.96 -21.00
CA GLY A 249 -13.36 7.56 -20.82
C GLY A 249 -14.28 6.83 -19.82
N LEU A 250 -13.89 5.65 -19.32
CA LEU A 250 -14.60 4.96 -18.24
C LEU A 250 -14.27 5.50 -16.85
N TRP A 251 -13.22 6.33 -16.75
CA TRP A 251 -12.96 7.16 -15.58
C TRP A 251 -13.78 8.45 -15.70
N VAL A 252 -14.89 8.50 -14.98
CA VAL A 252 -15.84 9.61 -15.03
C VAL A 252 -15.35 10.74 -14.11
N ALA A 253 -14.98 11.85 -14.73
CA ALA A 253 -14.63 13.09 -14.05
C ALA A 253 -15.88 13.95 -13.84
N GLU A 254 -16.23 14.22 -12.58
CA GLU A 254 -17.29 15.13 -12.18
C GLU A 254 -16.70 16.32 -11.42
N GLY A 255 -17.07 17.54 -11.79
CA GLY A 255 -16.53 18.76 -11.18
C GLY A 255 -15.17 19.20 -11.73
N PHE A 256 -14.59 18.46 -12.70
CA PHE A 256 -13.34 18.82 -13.36
C PHE A 256 -13.55 19.22 -14.82
N SER A 257 -12.69 20.08 -15.35
CA SER A 257 -12.63 20.42 -16.77
C SER A 257 -11.55 19.59 -17.45
N TYR A 258 -11.88 18.99 -18.59
CA TYR A 258 -10.91 18.27 -19.42
C TYR A 258 -11.34 18.28 -20.88
N SER A 259 -10.39 17.96 -21.77
CA SER A 259 -10.67 17.68 -23.17
C SER A 259 -9.79 16.53 -23.63
N MET A 260 -10.42 15.53 -24.24
CA MET A 260 -9.78 14.35 -24.79
C MET A 260 -10.12 14.27 -26.27
N ASN A 261 -9.09 14.14 -27.11
CA ASN A 261 -9.28 14.03 -28.56
C ASN A 261 -9.79 12.63 -28.96
N SER A 262 -10.06 12.44 -30.26
CA SER A 262 -10.52 11.16 -30.82
C SER A 262 -9.52 9.99 -30.69
N SER A 263 -8.26 10.29 -30.36
CA SER A 263 -7.19 9.33 -30.14
C SER A 263 -6.96 9.06 -28.66
N TYR A 264 -7.89 9.46 -27.79
CA TYR A 264 -7.83 9.31 -26.33
C TYR A 264 -6.62 10.00 -25.69
N SER A 265 -6.10 11.05 -26.32
CA SER A 265 -5.05 11.91 -25.75
C SER A 265 -5.68 13.14 -25.11
N PHE A 266 -5.24 13.47 -23.90
CA PHE A 266 -5.72 14.64 -23.17
C PHE A 266 -4.99 15.91 -23.60
N LEU A 267 -5.73 17.00 -23.73
CA LEU A 267 -5.17 18.35 -23.86
C LEU A 267 -4.70 18.85 -22.50
N GLN A 268 -3.62 19.65 -22.49
CA GLN A 268 -2.96 20.10 -21.26
C GLN A 268 -2.97 21.62 -21.07
N ASP A 269 -3.81 22.35 -21.81
CA ASP A 269 -4.01 23.78 -21.63
C ASP A 269 -4.40 24.10 -20.17
N ALA A 270 -4.04 25.29 -19.69
CA ALA A 270 -4.23 25.70 -18.29
C ALA A 270 -5.70 25.67 -17.83
N GLN A 271 -6.66 25.75 -18.76
CA GLN A 271 -8.09 25.66 -18.46
C GLN A 271 -8.56 24.26 -18.06
N TYR A 272 -7.77 23.21 -18.31
CA TYR A 272 -8.12 21.82 -18.01
C TYR A 272 -7.49 21.39 -16.69
N THR A 273 -8.35 21.17 -15.70
CA THR A 273 -7.95 20.73 -14.37
C THR A 273 -7.68 19.24 -14.32
N TYR A 274 -8.42 18.40 -15.05
CA TYR A 274 -8.14 16.97 -15.18
C TYR A 274 -7.35 16.67 -16.45
N TYR A 275 -6.23 15.98 -16.30
CA TYR A 275 -5.27 15.68 -17.35
C TYR A 275 -4.65 14.30 -17.12
N VAL A 276 -4.50 13.51 -18.18
CA VAL A 276 -3.72 12.27 -18.17
C VAL A 276 -2.55 12.40 -19.16
N GLY A 277 -1.33 12.31 -18.64
CA GLY A 277 -0.12 12.39 -19.45
C GLY A 277 1.11 12.86 -18.69
N MET A 278 2.14 13.19 -19.45
CA MET A 278 3.47 13.52 -18.94
C MET A 278 3.99 14.88 -19.41
N GLY A 279 3.12 15.74 -19.94
CA GLY A 279 3.47 17.05 -20.50
C GLY A 279 3.60 17.08 -22.02
N GLN A 280 3.15 16.04 -22.74
CA GLN A 280 3.38 15.87 -24.18
C GLN A 280 2.48 16.70 -25.11
N ARG A 281 2.89 16.79 -26.38
CA ARG A 281 2.00 17.20 -27.48
C ARG A 281 0.94 16.11 -27.75
N PRO A 282 -0.38 16.43 -27.74
CA PRO A 282 -1.44 15.41 -27.80
C PRO A 282 -1.63 14.73 -29.18
N ASP A 283 -1.23 15.41 -30.26
CA ASP A 283 -1.42 14.94 -31.66
C ASP A 283 -0.10 14.66 -32.40
N SER A 284 1.01 14.52 -31.67
CA SER A 284 2.32 14.39 -32.29
C SER A 284 3.25 13.57 -31.42
N ASN A 285 3.75 12.50 -32.01
CA ASN A 285 4.77 11.67 -31.39
C ASN A 285 6.13 12.28 -31.70
N ASP A 286 6.96 12.48 -30.68
CA ASP A 286 8.32 13.00 -30.83
C ASP A 286 9.28 12.42 -29.77
N ASP A 287 10.53 12.87 -29.81
CA ASP A 287 11.60 12.41 -28.94
C ASP A 287 11.28 12.51 -27.44
N TYR A 288 10.44 13.47 -27.04
CA TYR A 288 10.01 13.62 -25.65
C TYR A 288 9.17 12.41 -25.22
N GLN A 289 8.19 12.05 -26.05
CA GLN A 289 7.35 10.88 -25.83
C GLN A 289 8.12 9.57 -25.94
N ARG A 290 9.10 9.49 -26.83
CA ARG A 290 10.00 8.33 -26.91
C ARG A 290 10.67 8.06 -25.57
N GLN A 291 11.21 9.10 -24.95
CA GLN A 291 12.01 9.01 -23.74
C GLN A 291 11.17 8.85 -22.47
N TYR A 292 10.03 9.55 -22.37
CA TYR A 292 9.21 9.58 -21.15
C TYR A 292 7.88 8.86 -21.26
N GLY A 293 7.74 8.02 -22.29
CA GLY A 293 6.59 7.15 -22.56
C GLY A 293 6.04 6.35 -21.37
N SER A 294 6.92 5.94 -20.47
CA SER A 294 6.60 5.12 -19.29
C SER A 294 5.99 5.88 -18.12
N TYR A 295 5.94 7.21 -18.20
CA TYR A 295 5.65 8.08 -17.05
C TYR A 295 4.32 8.82 -17.19
N TRP A 296 3.34 8.19 -17.83
CA TRP A 296 1.96 8.68 -17.88
C TRP A 296 1.33 8.58 -16.50
N ILE A 297 0.66 9.65 -16.07
CA ILE A 297 -0.05 9.69 -14.79
C ILE A 297 -1.35 10.46 -14.95
N GLY A 298 -2.29 10.23 -14.05
CA GLY A 298 -3.43 11.10 -13.83
C GLY A 298 -3.04 12.33 -13.02
N SER A 299 -3.64 13.47 -13.33
CA SER A 299 -3.40 14.74 -12.64
C SER A 299 -4.69 15.54 -12.55
N ILE A 300 -4.94 16.10 -11.37
CA ILE A 300 -5.94 17.13 -11.10
C ILE A 300 -5.18 18.36 -10.59
N ARG A 301 -5.10 19.42 -11.38
CA ARG A 301 -4.28 20.62 -11.11
C ARG A 301 -5.13 21.88 -11.19
N ASN A 302 -4.99 22.76 -10.21
CA ASN A 302 -5.61 24.07 -10.25
C ASN A 302 -4.62 25.11 -10.79
N LEU A 303 -4.90 25.62 -11.99
CA LEU A 303 -4.16 26.71 -12.63
C LEU A 303 -5.08 27.94 -12.77
N GLY A 304 -5.77 28.30 -11.69
CA GLY A 304 -6.73 29.39 -11.60
C GLY A 304 -8.15 29.03 -12.10
N GLN A 305 -8.52 27.76 -12.03
CA GLN A 305 -9.83 27.22 -12.46
C GLN A 305 -10.64 26.68 -11.27
N ASP A 306 -10.74 27.46 -10.20
CA ASP A 306 -11.27 27.03 -8.89
C ASP A 306 -12.66 26.37 -8.96
N THR A 307 -13.53 26.86 -9.86
CA THR A 307 -14.87 26.31 -10.07
C THR A 307 -14.89 24.91 -10.66
N HIS A 308 -13.76 24.45 -11.19
CA HIS A 308 -13.55 23.14 -11.79
C HIS A 308 -12.37 22.38 -11.17
N ALA A 309 -11.89 22.78 -9.99
CA ALA A 309 -10.77 22.13 -9.29
C ALA A 309 -11.23 21.15 -8.20
N ASN A 310 -12.55 21.01 -8.00
CA ASN A 310 -13.15 20.25 -6.91
C ASN A 310 -14.15 19.23 -7.46
N GLY A 311 -14.06 17.98 -7.03
CA GLY A 311 -14.86 16.93 -7.66
C GLY A 311 -14.36 15.52 -7.39
N THR A 312 -14.76 14.61 -8.28
CA THR A 312 -14.36 13.19 -8.23
C THR A 312 -13.99 12.66 -9.59
N LEU A 313 -12.93 11.85 -9.64
CA LEU A 313 -12.65 10.94 -10.74
C LEU A 313 -13.03 9.54 -10.28
N THR A 314 -14.01 8.91 -10.93
CA THR A 314 -14.59 7.64 -10.46
C THR A 314 -14.58 6.58 -11.56
N GLN A 315 -14.31 5.33 -11.20
CA GLN A 315 -14.62 4.18 -12.04
C GLN A 315 -15.53 3.20 -11.31
N ALA A 316 -16.59 2.76 -12.00
CA ALA A 316 -17.50 1.73 -11.54
C ALA A 316 -16.96 0.34 -11.91
N VAL A 317 -16.72 -0.51 -10.92
CA VAL A 317 -16.14 -1.85 -11.08
C VAL A 317 -17.15 -2.89 -10.62
N THR A 318 -17.53 -3.82 -11.50
CA THR A 318 -18.40 -4.95 -11.09
C THR A 318 -17.55 -6.02 -10.41
N THR A 319 -17.81 -6.23 -9.12
CA THR A 319 -17.08 -7.20 -8.29
C THR A 319 -17.52 -8.64 -8.59
N LEU A 320 -16.68 -9.62 -8.25
CA LEU A 320 -16.99 -11.04 -8.53
C LEU A 320 -17.59 -11.77 -7.33
N LYS A 321 -17.14 -11.45 -6.11
CA LYS A 321 -17.53 -12.13 -4.89
C LYS A 321 -17.76 -11.12 -3.77
N LYS A 322 -18.63 -11.45 -2.82
CA LYS A 322 -18.70 -10.78 -1.54
C LYS A 322 -17.38 -10.92 -0.78
N GLY A 323 -17.11 -9.97 0.10
CA GLY A 323 -15.94 -9.95 0.96
C GLY A 323 -15.16 -8.65 0.87
N TRP A 324 -13.96 -8.66 1.41
CA TRP A 324 -13.07 -7.51 1.46
C TRP A 324 -12.30 -7.33 0.15
N TYR A 325 -12.23 -6.09 -0.30
CA TYR A 325 -11.40 -5.66 -1.41
C TYR A 325 -10.44 -4.58 -0.93
N ARG A 326 -9.17 -4.72 -1.27
CA ARG A 326 -8.17 -3.67 -1.10
C ARG A 326 -8.08 -2.87 -2.39
N VAL A 327 -8.41 -1.60 -2.31
CA VAL A 327 -8.19 -0.61 -3.38
C VAL A 327 -6.91 0.13 -3.05
N SER A 328 -6.01 0.26 -4.00
CA SER A 328 -4.79 1.06 -3.83
C SER A 328 -4.47 1.88 -5.07
N CYS A 329 -3.73 2.97 -4.89
CA CYS A 329 -3.12 3.73 -5.97
C CYS A 329 -1.82 4.37 -5.48
N ASP A 330 -0.90 4.61 -6.40
CA ASP A 330 0.22 5.52 -6.16
C ASP A 330 -0.32 6.93 -6.31
N GLY A 331 -0.02 7.83 -5.38
CA GLY A 331 -0.53 9.19 -5.47
C GLY A 331 -0.21 10.11 -4.31
N PHE A 332 -0.19 11.40 -4.61
CA PHE A 332 -0.06 12.45 -3.61
C PHE A 332 -0.90 13.66 -3.95
N TYR A 333 -1.02 14.57 -2.99
CA TYR A 333 -1.44 15.94 -3.25
C TYR A 333 -0.51 16.96 -2.60
N HIS A 334 -0.49 18.17 -3.19
CA HIS A 334 0.24 19.34 -2.70
C HIS A 334 -0.71 20.53 -2.69
N THR A 335 -0.65 21.32 -1.62
CA THR A 335 -1.43 22.55 -1.44
C THR A 335 -0.71 23.51 -0.49
N ASN A 336 -0.94 24.81 -0.65
CA ASN A 336 -0.60 25.82 0.35
C ASN A 336 -1.82 26.29 1.17
N GLY A 337 -2.99 25.73 0.88
CA GLY A 337 -4.27 26.09 1.47
C GLY A 337 -4.94 24.92 2.18
N GLU A 338 -6.25 24.79 1.98
CA GLU A 338 -7.10 23.81 2.66
C GLU A 338 -7.42 22.58 1.81
N MET A 339 -6.85 22.46 0.59
CA MET A 339 -7.17 21.35 -0.31
C MET A 339 -6.90 20.00 0.36
N VAL A 340 -7.83 19.08 0.21
CA VAL A 340 -7.65 17.67 0.59
C VAL A 340 -8.02 16.77 -0.57
N SER A 341 -7.11 15.87 -0.90
CA SER A 341 -7.34 14.82 -1.89
C SER A 341 -7.36 13.46 -1.23
N SER A 342 -8.30 12.62 -1.63
CA SER A 342 -8.54 11.32 -0.99
C SER A 342 -8.76 10.22 -2.01
N LEU A 343 -8.17 9.04 -1.74
CA LEU A 343 -8.61 7.78 -2.33
C LEU A 343 -9.93 7.39 -1.67
N PHE A 344 -10.93 7.02 -2.46
CA PHE A 344 -12.21 6.55 -1.95
C PHE A 344 -12.68 5.27 -2.63
N ALA A 345 -13.55 4.55 -1.92
CA ALA A 345 -14.28 3.41 -2.47
C ALA A 345 -15.66 3.30 -1.82
N TYR A 346 -16.70 3.08 -2.62
CA TYR A 346 -18.05 2.83 -2.11
C TYR A 346 -18.82 1.80 -2.94
N VAL A 347 -19.65 1.00 -2.28
CA VAL A 347 -20.50 0.00 -2.94
C VAL A 347 -21.89 0.57 -3.21
N GLU A 348 -22.36 0.45 -4.45
CA GLU A 348 -23.70 0.94 -4.82
C GLU A 348 -24.80 0.28 -4.01
N GLY A 349 -25.71 1.10 -3.47
CA GLY A 349 -26.83 0.64 -2.67
C GLY A 349 -26.47 0.20 -1.25
N SER A 350 -25.21 0.36 -0.80
CA SER A 350 -24.81 0.12 0.58
C SER A 350 -24.61 1.44 1.33
N SER A 351 -25.13 1.50 2.56
CA SER A 351 -24.88 2.61 3.50
C SER A 351 -23.98 2.21 4.67
N ALA A 352 -23.48 0.97 4.70
CA ALA A 352 -22.59 0.51 5.76
C ALA A 352 -21.23 1.22 5.65
N GLY A 353 -20.68 1.69 6.78
CA GLY A 353 -19.41 2.42 6.79
C GLY A 353 -18.23 1.64 6.21
N GLN A 354 -18.14 0.33 6.48
CA GLN A 354 -17.16 -0.57 5.84
C GLN A 354 -17.29 -0.68 4.31
N SER A 355 -18.45 -0.34 3.75
CA SER A 355 -18.72 -0.36 2.30
C SER A 355 -18.64 1.04 1.68
N ASN A 356 -18.27 2.06 2.45
CA ASN A 356 -18.11 3.44 2.00
C ASN A 356 -16.96 4.09 2.79
N VAL A 357 -15.76 3.96 2.23
CA VAL A 357 -14.49 4.28 2.89
C VAL A 357 -13.67 5.29 2.08
N SER A 358 -12.84 6.05 2.78
CA SER A 358 -11.88 6.94 2.16
C SER A 358 -10.66 7.15 3.06
N THR A 359 -9.53 7.47 2.45
CA THR A 359 -8.33 7.97 3.15
C THR A 359 -7.77 9.14 2.38
N GLU A 360 -7.20 10.10 3.09
CA GLU A 360 -6.37 11.13 2.48
C GLU A 360 -5.20 10.49 1.74
N LEU A 361 -4.90 11.02 0.56
CA LEU A 361 -3.67 10.67 -0.13
C LEU A 361 -2.48 11.20 0.65
N ASN A 362 -1.31 10.62 0.43
CA ASN A 362 -0.08 11.14 0.99
C ASN A 362 0.16 12.61 0.57
N LEU A 363 0.67 13.43 1.49
CA LEU A 363 1.12 14.79 1.17
C LEU A 363 2.45 14.73 0.42
N PHE A 364 2.58 15.56 -0.61
CA PHE A 364 3.84 15.72 -1.34
C PHE A 364 4.92 16.28 -0.41
N ASN A 365 6.07 15.60 -0.35
CA ASN A 365 7.18 15.93 0.54
C ASN A 365 8.19 16.90 -0.10
N GLU A 366 7.76 17.62 -1.14
CA GLU A 366 8.54 18.67 -1.81
C GLU A 366 9.88 18.17 -2.40
N GLU A 367 9.95 16.91 -2.84
CA GLU A 367 11.18 16.34 -3.43
C GLU A 367 11.60 17.04 -4.74
N PHE A 368 10.69 17.80 -5.35
CA PHE A 368 10.97 18.70 -6.46
C PHE A 368 10.03 19.90 -6.46
N SER A 369 10.49 21.00 -7.07
CA SER A 369 9.66 22.18 -7.31
C SER A 369 8.99 22.16 -8.68
N TYR A 370 7.84 22.85 -8.75
CA TYR A 370 7.09 23.12 -9.97
C TYR A 370 6.39 24.48 -9.86
N ASP A 371 5.96 25.01 -10.99
CA ASP A 371 5.19 26.25 -11.11
C ASP A 371 4.10 26.11 -12.19
N ALA A 372 3.28 27.16 -12.35
CA ALA A 372 2.14 27.14 -13.25
C ALA A 372 2.57 27.00 -14.72
N GLU A 373 3.70 27.61 -15.08
CA GLU A 373 4.27 27.55 -16.42
C GLU A 373 4.70 26.12 -16.75
N ALA A 374 5.43 25.47 -15.85
CA ALA A 374 5.90 24.09 -16.01
C ALA A 374 4.75 23.10 -16.08
N LEU A 375 3.68 23.30 -15.29
CA LEU A 375 2.50 22.46 -15.37
C LEU A 375 1.74 22.66 -16.70
N ALA A 376 1.61 23.89 -17.21
CA ALA A 376 0.92 24.18 -18.46
C ALA A 376 1.76 23.94 -19.74
N LYS A 377 3.08 23.78 -19.61
CA LYS A 377 4.00 23.68 -20.75
C LYS A 377 3.78 22.42 -21.57
N VAL A 378 3.70 22.61 -22.89
CA VAL A 378 3.80 21.52 -23.86
C VAL A 378 5.26 21.22 -24.17
N TYR A 379 5.75 20.10 -23.64
CA TYR A 379 7.09 19.58 -23.87
C TYR A 379 7.18 18.88 -25.23
N LYS A 380 8.27 19.14 -25.95
CA LYS A 380 8.53 18.67 -27.32
C LYS A 380 9.90 18.01 -27.42
N ALA A 381 10.26 17.53 -28.59
CA ALA A 381 11.59 16.92 -28.85
C ALA A 381 12.77 17.77 -28.34
N ALA A 382 12.71 19.10 -28.48
CA ALA A 382 13.75 20.01 -28.00
C ALA A 382 13.91 20.01 -26.47
N ASP A 383 12.88 19.56 -25.73
CA ASP A 383 12.85 19.47 -24.28
C ASP A 383 13.20 18.06 -23.75
N ALA A 384 13.64 17.12 -24.59
CA ALA A 384 13.92 15.74 -24.16
C ALA A 384 14.90 15.63 -22.96
N SER A 385 15.82 16.59 -22.83
CA SER A 385 16.72 16.69 -21.67
C SER A 385 16.07 17.23 -20.39
N THR A 386 14.83 17.72 -20.46
CA THR A 386 14.11 18.40 -19.36
C THR A 386 12.90 17.58 -18.92
N GLN A 387 12.87 17.14 -17.67
CA GLN A 387 11.72 16.41 -17.12
C GLN A 387 10.61 17.38 -16.74
N SER A 388 9.37 17.11 -17.18
CA SER A 388 8.20 17.82 -16.70
C SER A 388 7.91 17.48 -15.23
N PRO A 389 7.11 18.29 -14.51
CA PRO A 389 6.64 17.93 -13.18
C PRO A 389 5.96 16.55 -13.13
N TYR A 390 5.20 16.21 -14.17
CA TYR A 390 4.53 14.91 -14.30
C TYR A 390 5.54 13.76 -14.37
N VAL A 391 6.57 13.87 -15.21
CA VAL A 391 7.62 12.85 -15.30
C VAL A 391 8.33 12.66 -13.96
N LYS A 392 8.58 13.74 -13.21
CA LYS A 392 9.20 13.65 -11.88
C LYS A 392 8.30 12.91 -10.89
N ALA A 393 7.00 13.25 -10.85
CA ALA A 393 6.03 12.57 -9.98
C ALA A 393 5.93 11.07 -10.31
N ALA A 394 5.78 10.72 -11.59
CA ALA A 394 5.73 9.33 -12.03
C ALA A 394 6.98 8.53 -11.60
N LYS A 395 8.17 9.13 -11.71
CA LYS A 395 9.42 8.50 -11.26
C LYS A 395 9.47 8.27 -9.75
N LEU A 396 8.82 9.09 -8.94
CA LEU A 396 8.69 8.84 -7.50
C LEU A 396 7.78 7.64 -7.22
N PHE A 397 6.72 7.44 -8.01
CA PHE A 397 5.87 6.25 -7.88
C PHE A 397 6.64 4.96 -8.21
N GLU A 398 7.54 5.02 -9.18
CA GLU A 398 8.40 3.89 -9.55
C GLU A 398 9.35 3.42 -8.43
N THR A 399 9.63 4.25 -7.42
CA THR A 399 10.45 3.85 -6.25
C THR A 399 9.65 3.18 -5.15
N GLY A 400 8.33 3.02 -5.32
CA GLY A 400 7.43 2.53 -4.26
C GLY A 400 7.03 3.60 -3.24
N GLY A 401 7.33 4.88 -3.50
CA GLY A 401 6.81 5.99 -2.71
C GLY A 401 5.32 6.25 -2.96
N TYR A 402 4.69 6.97 -2.04
CA TYR A 402 3.32 7.49 -2.21
C TYR A 402 2.23 6.44 -2.38
N ASN A 403 2.33 5.32 -1.67
CA ASN A 403 1.34 4.25 -1.73
C ASN A 403 0.11 4.55 -0.85
N ASN A 404 -1.07 4.54 -1.45
CA ASN A 404 -2.32 4.75 -0.74
C ASN A 404 -3.19 3.52 -0.87
N SER A 405 -3.82 3.08 0.22
CA SER A 405 -4.78 1.99 0.12
C SER A 405 -5.87 2.05 1.18
N ILE A 406 -7.01 1.46 0.84
CA ILE A 406 -8.20 1.33 1.68
C ILE A 406 -8.79 -0.06 1.50
N LEU A 407 -9.43 -0.57 2.56
CA LEU A 407 -10.23 -1.79 2.51
C LEU A 407 -11.71 -1.43 2.51
N VAL A 408 -12.43 -2.01 1.56
CA VAL A 408 -13.87 -1.86 1.37
C VAL A 408 -14.52 -3.23 1.37
N TYR A 409 -15.63 -3.37 2.08
CA TYR A 409 -16.39 -4.61 2.14
C TYR A 409 -17.54 -4.59 1.13
N VAL A 410 -17.59 -5.61 0.30
CA VAL A 410 -18.64 -5.86 -0.69
C VAL A 410 -19.63 -6.88 -0.10
N PRO A 411 -20.90 -6.51 0.11
CA PRO A 411 -21.84 -7.35 0.86
C PRO A 411 -22.37 -8.56 0.09
N GLU A 412 -22.38 -8.50 -1.24
CA GLU A 412 -22.97 -9.51 -2.12
C GLU A 412 -22.12 -9.65 -3.40
N ASP A 413 -22.09 -10.86 -3.95
CA ASP A 413 -21.45 -11.14 -5.24
C ASP A 413 -22.03 -10.23 -6.34
N GLY A 414 -21.20 -9.76 -7.27
CA GLY A 414 -21.66 -9.01 -8.45
C GLY A 414 -22.00 -7.53 -8.20
N LYS A 415 -21.83 -7.00 -6.98
CA LYS A 415 -22.12 -5.58 -6.71
C LYS A 415 -21.13 -4.65 -7.39
N VAL A 416 -21.60 -3.46 -7.75
CA VAL A 416 -20.75 -2.38 -8.27
C VAL A 416 -20.02 -1.71 -7.12
N LEU A 417 -18.69 -1.72 -7.20
CA LEU A 417 -17.77 -0.99 -6.37
C LEU A 417 -17.25 0.21 -7.16
N ASN A 418 -17.58 1.42 -6.70
CA ASN A 418 -17.04 2.66 -7.24
C ASN A 418 -15.73 2.99 -6.53
N ILE A 419 -14.66 3.22 -7.28
CA ILE A 419 -13.33 3.59 -6.77
C ILE A 419 -12.85 4.87 -7.43
N GLY A 420 -11.97 5.63 -6.76
CA GLY A 420 -11.34 6.78 -7.40
C GLY A 420 -10.76 7.83 -6.47
N ILE A 421 -10.54 9.03 -7.02
CA ILE A 421 -9.97 10.19 -6.32
C ILE A 421 -11.04 11.25 -6.12
N ARG A 422 -11.09 11.82 -4.92
CA ARG A 422 -11.89 12.99 -4.59
C ARG A 422 -10.97 14.14 -4.22
N VAL A 423 -11.24 15.33 -4.76
CA VAL A 423 -10.57 16.58 -4.41
C VAL A 423 -11.60 17.53 -3.83
N LYS A 424 -11.30 18.11 -2.68
CA LYS A 424 -12.12 19.12 -2.00
C LYS A 424 -11.27 20.32 -1.61
N ASP A 425 -11.93 21.46 -1.53
CA ASP A 425 -11.38 22.73 -1.05
C ASP A 425 -10.10 23.18 -1.80
N SER A 426 -9.96 22.76 -3.06
CA SER A 426 -8.95 23.32 -3.96
C SER A 426 -9.39 24.71 -4.41
N ALA A 427 -8.64 25.71 -3.98
CA ALA A 427 -8.94 27.11 -4.24
C ALA A 427 -7.69 27.94 -4.59
N ASP A 428 -6.50 27.35 -4.46
CA ASP A 428 -5.25 28.04 -4.69
C ASP A 428 -4.62 27.60 -6.01
N GLU A 429 -3.98 28.53 -6.71
CA GLU A 429 -3.14 28.20 -7.86
C GLU A 429 -2.00 27.28 -7.40
N LEU A 430 -1.68 26.25 -8.19
CA LEU A 430 -0.69 25.20 -7.91
C LEU A 430 -1.15 24.08 -6.97
N ASP A 431 -2.39 24.11 -6.49
CA ASP A 431 -3.00 22.93 -5.91
C ASP A 431 -2.93 21.78 -6.93
N TRP A 432 -2.36 20.66 -6.52
CA TRP A 432 -2.11 19.56 -7.44
C TRP A 432 -2.28 18.22 -6.76
N THR A 433 -3.05 17.35 -7.39
CA THR A 433 -3.19 15.94 -7.05
C THR A 433 -2.72 15.13 -8.23
N THR A 434 -1.89 14.12 -7.99
CA THR A 434 -1.42 13.23 -9.04
C THR A 434 -1.41 11.79 -8.55
N PHE A 435 -1.70 10.87 -9.47
CA PHE A 435 -1.96 9.48 -9.16
C PHE A 435 -1.74 8.57 -10.37
N ASP A 436 -1.45 7.31 -10.09
CA ASP A 436 -1.32 6.23 -11.06
C ASP A 436 -1.60 4.86 -10.40
N ASN A 437 -1.57 3.78 -11.20
CA ASN A 437 -1.47 2.40 -10.72
C ASN A 437 -2.61 1.99 -9.77
N PHE A 438 -3.85 2.19 -10.20
CA PHE A 438 -5.02 1.72 -9.45
C PHE A 438 -5.08 0.19 -9.39
N GLN A 439 -4.83 -0.39 -8.23
CA GLN A 439 -4.95 -1.83 -8.05
C GLN A 439 -6.14 -2.22 -7.20
N LEU A 440 -6.69 -3.40 -7.51
CA LEU A 440 -7.75 -4.04 -6.75
C LEU A 440 -7.30 -5.45 -6.37
N LYS A 441 -7.33 -5.78 -5.09
CA LYS A 441 -7.05 -7.14 -4.60
C LYS A 441 -8.23 -7.67 -3.81
N TYR A 442 -8.67 -8.89 -4.10
CA TYR A 442 -9.69 -9.57 -3.33
C TYR A 442 -9.06 -10.31 -2.14
N CYS A 443 -9.49 -9.90 -0.95
CA CYS A 443 -8.89 -10.26 0.33
C CYS A 443 -9.61 -11.41 1.04
N GLY A 444 -10.68 -11.94 0.44
CA GLY A 444 -11.56 -12.92 1.05
C GLY A 444 -12.60 -12.30 1.96
N ASP A 445 -13.36 -13.17 2.62
CA ASP A 445 -14.50 -12.82 3.49
C ASP A 445 -14.16 -13.03 4.98
N ASN A 446 -12.95 -13.50 5.27
CA ASN A 446 -12.49 -13.74 6.63
C ASN A 446 -12.08 -12.44 7.33
N ASP A 447 -12.54 -12.30 8.58
CA ASP A 447 -12.22 -11.16 9.43
C ASP A 447 -11.84 -11.58 10.85
N MET A 448 -11.19 -10.66 11.56
CA MET A 448 -10.93 -10.77 12.98
C MET A 448 -11.14 -9.42 13.65
N VAL A 449 -11.62 -9.41 14.89
CA VAL A 449 -11.94 -8.20 15.64
C VAL A 449 -11.00 -8.08 16.82
N LEU A 450 -10.42 -6.89 16.99
CA LEU A 450 -9.72 -6.46 18.19
C LEU A 450 -10.43 -5.22 18.73
N ASP A 451 -10.96 -5.27 19.95
CA ASP A 451 -11.74 -4.17 20.53
C ASP A 451 -11.25 -3.77 21.92
N GLU A 452 -10.78 -2.53 22.05
CA GLU A 452 -10.18 -1.98 23.27
C GLU A 452 -11.15 -1.92 24.46
N THR A 453 -12.45 -2.14 24.25
CA THR A 453 -13.48 -2.10 25.28
C THR A 453 -13.80 -3.47 25.90
N GLN A 454 -13.32 -4.55 25.29
CA GLN A 454 -13.53 -5.90 25.79
C GLN A 454 -12.77 -6.13 27.10
N THR A 455 -13.41 -6.73 28.10
CA THR A 455 -12.86 -6.88 29.46
C THR A 455 -12.21 -8.24 29.72
N SER A 456 -12.19 -9.14 28.73
CA SER A 456 -11.60 -10.46 28.83
C SER A 456 -11.21 -10.98 27.44
N LEU A 457 -10.23 -11.88 27.35
CA LEU A 457 -9.82 -12.52 26.08
C LEU A 457 -10.83 -13.56 25.56
N ASP A 458 -11.89 -13.84 26.31
CA ASP A 458 -12.93 -14.80 25.93
C ASP A 458 -13.50 -14.52 24.52
N TYR A 459 -13.70 -13.25 24.17
CA TYR A 459 -14.18 -12.88 22.83
C TYR A 459 -13.21 -13.27 21.70
N LEU A 460 -11.88 -13.24 21.94
CA LEU A 460 -10.89 -13.68 20.96
C LEU A 460 -10.99 -15.19 20.70
N THR A 461 -11.13 -15.95 21.78
CA THR A 461 -11.29 -17.43 21.71
C THR A 461 -12.57 -17.78 20.95
N LYS A 462 -13.65 -17.03 21.19
CA LYS A 462 -14.96 -17.25 20.59
C LYS A 462 -15.07 -16.84 19.12
N GLN A 463 -14.09 -16.15 18.55
CA GLN A 463 -14.09 -15.81 17.12
C GLN A 463 -13.79 -17.01 16.20
N GLY A 464 -13.34 -18.14 16.72
CA GLY A 464 -13.03 -19.33 15.90
C GLY A 464 -11.83 -19.14 14.96
N LEU A 465 -10.87 -18.32 15.37
CA LEU A 465 -9.69 -17.98 14.59
C LEU A 465 -8.72 -19.17 14.49
N SER A 466 -8.06 -19.29 13.34
CA SER A 466 -7.05 -20.29 13.01
C SER A 466 -5.78 -19.61 12.49
N SER A 467 -4.62 -19.99 13.04
CA SER A 467 -3.30 -19.49 12.62
C SER A 467 -2.86 -19.93 11.23
N ASN A 468 -3.61 -20.85 10.59
CA ASN A 468 -3.35 -21.28 9.22
C ASN A 468 -4.01 -20.39 8.17
N ASN A 469 -4.75 -19.35 8.60
CA ASN A 469 -5.50 -18.47 7.72
C ASN A 469 -5.08 -17.01 7.93
N ALA A 470 -5.27 -16.22 6.87
CA ALA A 470 -5.21 -14.78 6.92
C ALA A 470 -6.61 -14.17 7.11
N TYR A 471 -6.67 -13.01 7.77
CA TYR A 471 -7.91 -12.29 8.06
C TYR A 471 -7.75 -10.79 7.77
N THR A 472 -8.88 -10.14 7.47
CA THR A 472 -8.99 -8.69 7.59
C THR A 472 -9.25 -8.33 9.06
N LEU A 473 -8.30 -7.68 9.70
CA LEU A 473 -8.40 -7.19 11.06
C LEU A 473 -9.25 -5.92 11.13
N ILE A 474 -10.31 -5.96 11.93
CA ILE A 474 -11.10 -4.82 12.41
C ILE A 474 -10.51 -4.40 13.77
N LEU A 475 -9.72 -3.33 13.78
CA LEU A 475 -9.04 -2.83 14.98
C LEU A 475 -9.78 -1.60 15.54
N LYS A 476 -10.54 -1.81 16.62
CA LYS A 476 -11.11 -0.75 17.44
C LYS A 476 -10.12 -0.34 18.52
N ARG A 477 -9.36 0.71 18.21
CA ARG A 477 -8.44 1.39 19.11
C ARG A 477 -8.59 2.90 18.93
N THR A 478 -8.83 3.64 20.02
CA THR A 478 -8.83 5.11 19.97
C THR A 478 -7.39 5.63 19.82
N ILE A 479 -7.09 6.18 18.65
CA ILE A 479 -5.77 6.70 18.29
C ILE A 479 -5.94 8.15 17.81
N THR A 480 -5.04 9.03 18.24
CA THR A 480 -5.00 10.41 17.74
C THR A 480 -3.90 10.53 16.68
N SER A 481 -4.27 10.83 15.43
CA SER A 481 -3.30 11.06 14.34
C SER A 481 -2.38 12.25 14.64
N GLY A 482 -1.14 12.20 14.17
CA GLY A 482 -0.09 13.20 14.37
C GLY A 482 0.54 13.21 15.76
N LEU A 483 0.00 12.44 16.72
CA LEU A 483 0.43 12.44 18.12
C LEU A 483 0.92 11.04 18.57
N TRP A 484 1.71 11.00 19.63
CA TRP A 484 2.18 9.73 20.19
C TRP A 484 1.06 8.96 20.90
N ASN A 485 0.94 7.67 20.59
CA ASN A 485 -0.01 6.75 21.18
C ASN A 485 0.73 5.50 21.65
N SER A 486 0.32 4.90 22.77
CA SER A 486 0.80 3.56 23.10
C SER A 486 0.02 2.50 22.33
N ILE A 487 0.73 1.45 21.90
CA ILE A 487 0.13 0.33 21.18
C ILE A 487 0.79 -0.99 21.57
N THR A 488 -0.05 -2.00 21.73
CA THR A 488 0.34 -3.41 21.73
C THR A 488 -0.79 -4.21 21.10
N LEU A 489 -0.44 -5.28 20.37
CA LEU A 489 -1.39 -6.11 19.66
C LEU A 489 -1.11 -7.59 19.93
N PRO A 490 -2.13 -8.47 19.95
CA PRO A 490 -1.97 -9.91 20.06
C PRO A 490 -1.69 -10.57 18.69
N VAL A 491 -1.22 -9.78 17.71
CA VAL A 491 -0.94 -10.19 16.33
C VAL A 491 0.33 -9.52 15.85
N ALA A 492 0.98 -10.12 14.85
CA ALA A 492 2.10 -9.52 14.17
C ALA A 492 1.61 -8.60 13.04
N LEU A 493 2.29 -7.46 12.83
CA LEU A 493 2.11 -6.64 11.62
C LEU A 493 3.45 -6.42 10.92
N THR A 494 3.46 -6.54 9.60
CA THR A 494 4.60 -6.14 8.77
C THR A 494 4.68 -4.61 8.63
N ALA A 495 5.84 -4.09 8.20
CA ALA A 495 6.01 -2.67 7.89
C ALA A 495 4.98 -2.18 6.86
N ALA A 496 4.71 -2.95 5.81
CA ALA A 496 3.68 -2.61 4.83
C ALA A 496 2.27 -2.53 5.45
N GLN A 497 1.90 -3.46 6.33
CA GLN A 497 0.61 -3.44 7.03
C GLN A 497 0.51 -2.25 7.98
N PHE A 498 1.58 -1.95 8.71
CA PHE A 498 1.66 -0.79 9.61
C PHE A 498 1.52 0.52 8.83
N LYS A 499 2.34 0.74 7.80
CA LYS A 499 2.31 1.95 6.95
C LYS A 499 0.97 2.12 6.24
N THR A 500 0.40 1.03 5.73
CA THR A 500 -0.94 1.06 5.13
C THR A 500 -2.00 1.58 6.11
N ALA A 501 -2.04 1.03 7.32
CA ALA A 501 -3.06 1.33 8.31
C ALA A 501 -2.86 2.70 8.99
N PHE A 502 -1.62 3.08 9.25
CA PHE A 502 -1.26 4.21 10.11
C PHE A 502 -0.58 5.36 9.36
N GLY A 503 -0.20 5.16 8.10
CA GLY A 503 0.41 6.13 7.18
C GLY A 503 1.88 5.84 6.86
N ASP A 504 2.31 6.17 5.65
CA ASP A 504 3.68 5.89 5.16
C ASP A 504 4.77 6.64 5.95
N GLN A 505 4.40 7.78 6.55
CA GLN A 505 5.26 8.61 7.39
C GLN A 505 5.04 8.37 8.90
N ALA A 506 4.31 7.31 9.26
CA ALA A 506 4.09 6.96 10.66
C ALA A 506 5.40 6.53 11.33
N SER A 507 5.53 6.83 12.62
CA SER A 507 6.68 6.43 13.44
C SER A 507 6.30 5.31 14.41
N LEU A 508 7.22 4.39 14.68
CA LEU A 508 7.07 3.30 15.66
C LEU A 508 8.35 3.22 16.50
N ALA A 509 8.23 3.03 17.80
CA ALA A 509 9.39 2.98 18.68
C ALA A 509 9.21 2.01 19.87
N LYS A 510 10.32 1.43 20.32
CA LYS A 510 10.41 0.55 21.49
C LYS A 510 11.07 1.27 22.65
N LEU A 511 10.74 0.91 23.89
CA LEU A 511 11.44 1.48 25.04
C LEU A 511 12.90 1.04 24.99
N LYS A 512 13.85 1.96 25.02
CA LYS A 512 15.29 1.64 25.11
C LYS A 512 15.73 1.56 26.57
N GLY A 513 15.40 2.57 27.38
CA GLY A 513 15.73 2.63 28.80
C GLY A 513 16.04 4.05 29.25
N GLN A 514 16.79 4.20 30.35
CA GLN A 514 17.31 5.51 30.75
C GLN A 514 18.38 5.98 29.75
N ASP A 515 18.39 7.28 29.46
CA ASP A 515 19.47 7.89 28.71
C ASP A 515 20.80 7.77 29.47
N GLU A 516 21.87 7.43 28.75
CA GLU A 516 23.19 7.20 29.34
C GLU A 516 23.81 8.46 29.97
N ASN A 517 23.46 9.64 29.46
CA ASN A 517 24.07 10.92 29.84
C ASN A 517 23.13 11.80 30.69
N ILE A 518 21.81 11.63 30.56
CA ILE A 518 20.80 12.45 31.24
C ILE A 518 19.92 11.56 32.15
N PRO A 519 20.20 11.50 33.47
CA PRO A 519 19.46 10.64 34.40
C PRO A 519 17.93 10.84 34.43
N THR A 520 17.42 12.04 34.17
CA THR A 520 15.98 12.29 34.17
C THR A 520 15.30 11.96 32.84
N ARG A 521 16.03 11.45 31.84
CA ARG A 521 15.51 11.17 30.50
C ARG A 521 15.37 9.68 30.26
N ILE A 522 14.22 9.27 29.73
CA ILE A 522 13.93 7.94 29.24
C ILE A 522 13.89 7.99 27.72
N ASP A 523 14.60 7.07 27.08
CA ASP A 523 14.76 7.04 25.63
C ASP A 523 13.94 5.91 25.01
N PHE A 524 13.39 6.18 23.84
CA PHE A 524 12.80 5.21 22.93
C PHE A 524 13.69 5.08 21.69
N GLU A 525 13.78 3.87 21.14
CA GLU A 525 14.50 3.61 19.89
C GLU A 525 13.51 3.44 18.74
N SER A 526 13.77 4.10 17.61
CA SER A 526 12.96 3.95 16.40
C SER A 526 13.03 2.53 15.85
N VAL A 527 11.89 2.02 15.38
CA VAL A 527 11.80 0.79 14.62
C VAL A 527 11.95 1.11 13.14
N ASP A 528 12.80 0.38 12.44
CA ASP A 528 12.99 0.53 11.00
C ASP A 528 11.76 0.02 10.23
N LEU A 529 11.20 0.88 9.37
CA LEU A 529 10.01 0.64 8.56
C LEU A 529 10.31 0.60 7.05
N THR A 530 11.60 0.57 6.67
CA THR A 530 12.04 0.61 5.27
C THR A 530 11.63 -0.66 4.51
N GLU A 531 11.87 -1.83 5.10
CA GLU A 531 11.61 -3.14 4.47
C GLU A 531 10.16 -3.62 4.71
N ASP A 532 9.32 -3.50 3.68
CA ASP A 532 7.87 -3.77 3.72
C ASP A 532 7.45 -5.14 4.29
N ALA A 533 8.26 -6.17 4.06
CA ALA A 533 8.00 -7.54 4.49
C ALA A 533 8.40 -7.81 5.95
N THR A 534 9.20 -6.93 6.57
CA THR A 534 9.68 -7.11 7.95
C THR A 534 8.54 -6.98 8.94
N ILE A 535 8.49 -7.88 9.93
CA ILE A 535 7.57 -7.78 11.07
C ILE A 535 8.07 -6.65 11.98
N VAL A 536 7.24 -5.64 12.21
CA VAL A 536 7.60 -4.43 13.00
C VAL A 536 6.81 -4.31 14.29
N ILE A 537 5.55 -4.78 14.28
CA ILE A 537 4.81 -5.04 15.51
C ILE A 537 4.83 -6.54 15.73
N GLU A 538 5.46 -6.96 16.81
CA GLU A 538 5.46 -8.34 17.27
C GLU A 538 4.29 -8.56 18.24
N PRO A 539 3.71 -9.78 18.24
CA PRO A 539 2.64 -10.15 19.16
C PRO A 539 3.04 -9.95 20.62
N ASN A 540 2.17 -9.31 21.39
CA ASN A 540 2.34 -9.06 22.82
C ASN A 540 3.65 -8.33 23.17
N GLN A 541 4.14 -7.49 22.27
CA GLN A 541 5.24 -6.55 22.53
C GLN A 541 4.72 -5.12 22.68
N LEU A 542 5.50 -4.29 23.36
CA LEU A 542 5.09 -2.96 23.78
C LEU A 542 5.76 -1.88 22.92
N TYR A 543 4.94 -0.96 22.42
CA TYR A 543 5.40 0.10 21.54
C TYR A 543 4.73 1.44 21.86
N ILE A 544 5.37 2.50 21.39
CA ILE A 544 4.70 3.76 21.10
C ILE A 544 4.71 3.99 19.58
N MET A 545 3.69 4.66 19.06
CA MET A 545 3.59 5.01 17.66
C MET A 545 3.05 6.41 17.47
N ARG A 546 3.44 7.06 16.37
CA ARG A 546 2.87 8.32 15.89
C ARG A 546 2.31 8.10 14.49
N PRO A 547 1.01 7.81 14.37
CA PRO A 547 0.37 7.61 13.07
C PRO A 547 0.16 8.95 12.37
N THR A 548 0.08 8.94 11.04
CA THR A 548 -0.32 10.10 10.23
C THR A 548 -1.71 9.93 9.62
N ARG A 549 -2.28 8.72 9.63
CA ARG A 549 -3.64 8.43 9.17
C ARG A 549 -4.63 8.24 10.31
N ASN A 550 -5.86 8.69 10.07
CA ASN A 550 -7.03 8.36 10.88
C ASN A 550 -7.61 7.00 10.48
N ALA A 551 -8.52 6.49 11.30
CA ALA A 551 -9.32 5.31 10.98
C ALA A 551 -10.09 5.50 9.67
N ASN A 552 -10.04 4.51 8.78
CA ASN A 552 -10.61 4.59 7.43
C ASN A 552 -12.11 4.28 7.38
N VAL A 553 -12.68 3.68 8.44
CA VAL A 553 -14.14 3.60 8.64
C VAL A 553 -14.53 4.57 9.73
N THR A 554 -15.34 5.57 9.38
CA THR A 554 -15.64 6.73 10.22
C THR A 554 -17.06 6.78 10.76
N ASP A 555 -17.99 6.01 10.18
CA ASP A 555 -19.39 5.96 10.60
C ASP A 555 -19.95 4.53 10.58
N GLY A 556 -21.08 4.34 11.26
CA GLY A 556 -21.78 3.08 11.37
C GLY A 556 -21.13 2.09 12.34
N ASN A 557 -21.66 0.87 12.31
CA ASN A 557 -21.23 -0.22 13.17
C ASN A 557 -20.87 -1.45 12.35
N TYR A 558 -19.82 -2.14 12.75
CA TYR A 558 -19.49 -3.48 12.28
C TYR A 558 -19.99 -4.51 13.30
N THR A 559 -20.59 -5.60 12.82
CA THR A 559 -21.09 -6.67 13.70
C THR A 559 -20.52 -8.02 13.29
N LYS A 560 -20.11 -8.81 14.27
CA LYS A 560 -19.67 -10.20 14.05
C LYS A 560 -20.38 -11.16 14.98
N THR A 561 -20.86 -12.27 14.42
CA THR A 561 -21.41 -13.38 15.19
C THR A 561 -20.27 -14.30 15.60
N LEU A 562 -20.17 -14.58 16.90
CA LEU A 562 -19.16 -15.46 17.49
C LEU A 562 -19.62 -16.92 17.45
N THR A 563 -18.71 -17.86 17.73
CA THR A 563 -18.97 -19.31 17.73
C THR A 563 -20.04 -19.76 18.73
N ASP A 564 -20.30 -18.97 19.77
CA ASP A 564 -21.38 -19.19 20.75
C ASP A 564 -22.69 -18.48 20.38
N HIS A 565 -22.79 -17.92 19.17
CA HIS A 565 -23.90 -17.11 18.64
C HIS A 565 -24.09 -15.74 19.31
N SER A 566 -23.21 -15.34 20.23
CA SER A 566 -23.19 -13.95 20.71
C SER A 566 -22.71 -13.01 19.59
N ILE A 567 -23.10 -11.74 19.67
CA ILE A 567 -22.75 -10.72 18.68
C ILE A 567 -21.83 -9.69 19.33
N ILE A 568 -20.67 -9.46 18.72
CA ILE A 568 -19.82 -8.31 19.03
C ILE A 568 -20.16 -7.18 18.07
N THR A 569 -20.36 -5.97 18.61
CA THR A 569 -20.67 -4.75 17.85
C THR A 569 -19.56 -3.74 18.04
N ILE A 570 -18.96 -3.31 16.94
CA ILE A 570 -17.86 -2.36 16.90
C ILE A 570 -18.36 -1.07 16.27
N ASN A 571 -18.42 -0.01 17.06
CA ASN A 571 -18.79 1.30 16.54
C ASN A 571 -17.58 1.93 15.85
N ALA A 572 -17.79 2.63 14.73
CA ALA A 572 -16.80 3.52 14.17
C ALA A 572 -16.37 4.61 15.19
N PRO A 573 -15.18 5.22 15.06
CA PRO A 573 -14.15 4.88 14.08
C PRO A 573 -13.37 3.61 14.42
N TYR A 574 -12.93 2.86 13.42
CA TYR A 574 -12.03 1.71 13.56
C TYR A 574 -11.12 1.55 12.32
N PHE A 575 -9.96 0.93 12.51
CA PHE A 575 -9.01 0.65 11.42
C PHE A 575 -9.31 -0.71 10.81
N THR A 576 -8.98 -0.86 9.53
CA THR A 576 -9.01 -2.15 8.83
C THR A 576 -7.62 -2.49 8.31
N ILE A 577 -7.15 -3.72 8.56
CA ILE A 577 -5.80 -4.15 8.16
C ILE A 577 -5.90 -5.54 7.51
N ASN A 578 -5.42 -5.67 6.28
CA ASN A 578 -5.51 -6.93 5.54
C ASN A 578 -4.39 -7.90 5.88
N ASN A 579 -4.63 -9.19 5.65
CA ASN A 579 -3.67 -10.29 5.70
C ASN A 579 -3.03 -10.51 7.08
N VAL A 580 -3.79 -10.26 8.15
CA VAL A 580 -3.33 -10.46 9.52
C VAL A 580 -3.52 -11.92 9.92
N VAL A 581 -2.50 -12.51 10.53
CA VAL A 581 -2.53 -13.89 11.01
C VAL A 581 -2.66 -13.86 12.54
N PRO A 582 -3.67 -14.55 13.11
CA PRO A 582 -3.86 -14.59 14.55
C PRO A 582 -2.79 -15.47 15.20
N GLU A 583 -2.27 -15.03 16.34
CA GLU A 583 -1.42 -15.85 17.20
C GLU A 583 -2.23 -16.64 18.23
N THR A 584 -1.63 -17.71 18.73
CA THR A 584 -2.24 -18.55 19.77
C THR A 584 -2.10 -17.93 21.15
N SER A 585 -3.24 -17.67 21.79
CA SER A 585 -3.38 -17.43 23.23
C SER A 585 -2.59 -16.23 23.78
N PRO A 586 -3.01 -14.98 23.49
CA PRO A 586 -2.43 -13.81 24.13
C PRO A 586 -2.64 -13.84 25.65
N THR A 587 -1.83 -13.07 26.37
CA THR A 587 -2.02 -12.80 27.79
C THR A 587 -2.76 -11.48 27.99
N GLU A 588 -3.61 -11.40 29.03
CA GLU A 588 -4.38 -10.18 29.28
C GLU A 588 -3.48 -9.00 29.62
N THR A 589 -2.49 -9.23 30.48
CA THR A 589 -1.51 -8.24 30.92
C THR A 589 -0.11 -8.86 30.88
N PHE A 590 0.88 -8.04 30.56
CA PHE A 590 2.27 -8.46 30.44
C PHE A 590 3.19 -7.25 30.58
N LYS A 591 4.49 -7.52 30.70
CA LYS A 591 5.51 -6.51 30.96
C LYS A 591 6.87 -6.98 30.47
N GLU A 592 7.69 -6.05 30.03
CA GLU A 592 9.10 -6.25 29.73
C GLU A 592 9.91 -6.49 31.01
N ASP A 593 11.16 -6.94 30.86
CA ASP A 593 12.11 -6.92 31.97
C ASP A 593 12.35 -5.50 32.49
N SER A 594 12.57 -5.37 33.80
CA SER A 594 12.82 -4.06 34.41
C SER A 594 14.15 -3.48 33.90
N LYS A 595 14.14 -2.20 33.51
CA LYS A 595 15.33 -1.48 33.06
C LYS A 595 15.84 -0.58 34.20
N PRO A 596 17.13 -0.66 34.58
CA PRO A 596 17.66 0.12 35.70
C PRO A 596 17.64 1.61 35.40
N THR A 597 17.46 2.42 36.45
CA THR A 597 17.60 3.87 36.38
C THR A 597 18.46 4.35 37.54
N THR A 598 19.18 5.45 37.31
CA THR A 598 19.91 6.19 38.34
C THR A 598 19.03 7.18 39.13
N THR A 599 17.72 7.23 38.83
CA THR A 599 16.73 8.02 39.58
C THR A 599 16.26 7.28 40.84
N GLU A 600 15.49 7.96 41.69
CA GLU A 600 14.91 7.36 42.91
C GLU A 600 14.07 6.11 42.63
N ALA A 601 13.52 5.98 41.41
CA ALA A 601 12.79 4.79 40.97
C ALA A 601 13.63 3.50 40.98
N ASN A 602 14.95 3.60 40.86
CA ASN A 602 15.95 2.53 40.68
C ASN A 602 15.75 1.64 39.43
N ASN A 603 14.50 1.47 38.98
CA ASN A 603 14.17 0.87 37.71
C ASN A 603 12.80 1.36 37.21
N ILE A 604 12.61 1.20 35.90
CA ILE A 604 11.34 1.36 35.21
C ILE A 604 10.96 0.05 34.52
N GLN A 605 9.67 -0.15 34.27
CA GLN A 605 9.18 -1.34 33.56
C GLN A 605 8.11 -0.95 32.56
N PHE A 606 8.26 -1.34 31.30
CA PHE A 606 7.21 -1.15 30.30
C PHE A 606 6.19 -2.27 30.46
N CYS A 607 4.91 -1.90 30.57
CA CYS A 607 3.80 -2.80 30.80
C CYS A 607 2.70 -2.56 29.77
N GLY A 608 1.86 -3.56 29.52
CA GLY A 608 0.71 -3.44 28.62
C GLY A 608 -0.43 -4.39 28.93
N THR A 609 -1.55 -4.15 28.24
CA THR A 609 -2.76 -4.98 28.32
C THR A 609 -3.39 -5.16 26.95
N GLN A 610 -3.93 -6.36 26.67
CA GLN A 610 -4.75 -6.61 25.47
C GLN A 610 -6.22 -6.27 25.67
N VAL A 611 -6.69 -6.20 26.92
CA VAL A 611 -8.12 -5.99 27.26
C VAL A 611 -8.31 -4.80 28.18
N TYR A 612 -9.54 -4.33 28.31
CA TYR A 612 -9.89 -3.27 29.25
C TYR A 612 -9.80 -3.77 30.69
N GLN A 613 -8.78 -3.30 31.38
CA GLN A 613 -8.56 -3.49 32.81
C GLN A 613 -9.33 -2.41 33.57
N GLN A 614 -10.57 -2.75 33.94
CA GLN A 614 -11.47 -1.85 34.67
C GLN A 614 -10.99 -1.59 36.10
N THR A 615 -10.32 -2.57 36.70
CA THR A 615 -9.61 -2.37 37.96
C THR A 615 -8.42 -1.44 37.74
N ALA A 616 -8.12 -0.59 38.71
CA ALA A 616 -7.01 0.36 38.62
C ALA A 616 -5.66 -0.36 38.75
N ILE A 617 -5.22 -1.03 37.68
CA ILE A 617 -3.99 -1.83 37.66
C ILE A 617 -2.74 -1.00 37.37
N VAL A 618 -2.87 0.18 36.79
CA VAL A 618 -1.73 1.08 36.54
C VAL A 618 -1.37 1.71 37.89
N PRO A 619 -0.19 1.41 38.47
CA PRO A 619 0.16 1.91 39.80
C PRO A 619 0.31 3.43 39.82
N VAL A 620 0.06 4.05 40.98
CA VAL A 620 0.47 5.45 41.23
C VAL A 620 1.98 5.60 40.99
N GLY A 621 2.41 6.72 40.44
CA GLY A 621 3.82 6.94 40.09
C GLY A 621 4.23 6.42 38.70
N SER A 622 3.31 5.79 37.97
CA SER A 622 3.52 5.35 36.58
C SER A 622 3.35 6.48 35.58
N TYR A 623 3.82 6.27 34.34
CA TYR A 623 3.66 7.16 33.21
C TYR A 623 2.76 6.54 32.14
N VAL A 624 1.76 7.30 31.67
CA VAL A 624 0.82 6.89 30.61
C VAL A 624 0.79 7.92 29.49
N LEU A 625 0.64 7.50 28.24
CA LEU A 625 0.38 8.42 27.13
C LEU A 625 -1.09 8.84 27.13
N GLY A 626 -1.34 10.15 27.18
CA GLY A 626 -2.68 10.71 27.04
C GLY A 626 -3.08 10.94 25.58
N ASN A 627 -4.35 11.25 25.34
CA ASN A 627 -4.89 11.46 23.99
C ASN A 627 -4.29 12.67 23.24
N ASN A 628 -3.58 13.55 23.95
CA ASN A 628 -2.85 14.68 23.38
C ASN A 628 -1.39 14.36 23.05
N GLY A 629 -0.98 13.09 23.09
CA GLY A 629 0.39 12.67 22.76
C GLY A 629 1.41 12.83 23.87
N MET A 630 1.01 13.35 25.04
CA MET A 630 1.92 13.68 26.12
C MET A 630 1.97 12.57 27.17
N TRP A 631 3.13 12.39 27.80
CA TRP A 631 3.26 11.52 28.96
C TRP A 631 2.72 12.17 30.23
N TYR A 632 1.91 11.41 30.97
CA TYR A 632 1.31 11.82 32.23
C TYR A 632 1.77 10.92 33.36
N HIS A 633 2.29 11.55 34.41
CA HIS A 633 2.61 10.88 35.66
C HIS A 633 1.37 10.75 36.55
N THR A 634 1.03 9.51 36.84
CA THR A 634 -0.19 9.14 37.55
C THR A 634 -0.11 9.54 39.04
N LYS A 635 -1.08 10.34 39.50
CA LYS A 635 -1.22 10.74 40.92
C LYS A 635 -2.11 9.78 41.73
N SER A 636 -2.83 8.92 41.05
CA SER A 636 -3.64 7.83 41.58
C SER A 636 -3.48 6.62 40.67
N ALA A 637 -3.79 5.43 41.17
CA ALA A 637 -3.88 4.27 40.29
C ALA A 637 -4.97 4.49 39.23
N LEU A 638 -4.77 3.95 38.02
CA LEU A 638 -5.69 4.13 36.88
C LEU A 638 -6.13 2.80 36.28
N SER A 639 -7.39 2.75 35.85
CA SER A 639 -7.87 1.74 34.90
C SER A 639 -7.30 2.02 33.52
N ILE A 640 -7.14 1.00 32.67
CA ILE A 640 -6.57 1.17 31.34
C ILE A 640 -7.26 0.26 30.32
N LYS A 641 -7.76 0.86 29.23
CA LYS A 641 -8.41 0.16 28.11
C LYS A 641 -7.42 -0.75 27.37
N GLY A 642 -7.93 -1.71 26.59
CA GLY A 642 -7.12 -2.66 25.85
C GLY A 642 -6.16 -2.04 24.84
N PHE A 643 -5.16 -2.83 24.43
CA PHE A 643 -4.12 -2.51 23.44
C PHE A 643 -3.32 -1.25 23.78
N ARG A 644 -3.05 -1.03 25.07
CA ARG A 644 -2.34 0.13 25.60
C ARG A 644 -1.17 -0.29 26.45
N CYS A 645 -0.17 0.58 26.50
CA CYS A 645 1.05 0.42 27.29
C CYS A 645 1.23 1.58 28.27
N TRP A 646 1.98 1.34 29.34
CA TRP A 646 2.39 2.33 30.35
C TRP A 646 3.76 1.98 30.92
N ILE A 647 4.49 2.96 31.46
CA ILE A 647 5.76 2.73 32.16
C ILE A 647 5.50 2.78 33.67
N ALA A 648 5.67 1.66 34.34
CA ALA A 648 5.62 1.57 35.79
C ALA A 648 6.96 1.99 36.41
N THR A 649 6.88 2.64 37.58
CA THR A 649 8.04 2.98 38.41
C THR A 649 7.84 2.41 39.82
N ASN A 650 8.92 2.16 40.56
CA ASN A 650 8.84 1.62 41.93
C ASN A 650 8.71 2.70 43.02
N VAL A 651 8.60 3.98 42.66
CA VAL A 651 8.50 5.09 43.60
C VAL A 651 7.10 5.69 43.56
N ALA A 652 6.45 5.75 44.73
CA ALA A 652 5.25 6.54 44.91
C ALA A 652 5.59 8.05 44.89
N ALA A 653 4.59 8.87 44.55
CA ALA A 653 4.68 10.31 44.33
C ALA A 653 5.77 11.06 45.15
N GLY A 654 6.70 11.73 44.44
CA GLY A 654 7.76 12.55 45.06
C GLY A 654 9.07 12.64 44.26
N ALA A 655 9.33 11.69 43.34
CA ALA A 655 10.54 11.64 42.53
C ALA A 655 10.61 12.73 41.46
N LYS A 656 11.84 13.08 41.03
CA LYS A 656 12.07 13.99 39.90
C LYS A 656 11.33 13.49 38.66
N ASP A 657 10.62 14.42 38.04
CA ASP A 657 9.85 14.23 36.83
C ASP A 657 10.74 13.71 35.68
N LEU A 658 10.33 12.63 35.01
CA LEU A 658 11.05 12.06 33.86
C LEU A 658 10.65 12.77 32.55
N THR A 659 11.62 12.99 31.67
CA THR A 659 11.42 13.38 30.28
C THR A 659 11.58 12.18 29.35
N PHE A 660 11.04 12.28 28.15
CA PHE A 660 11.01 11.17 27.20
C PHE A 660 11.47 11.64 25.81
N THR A 661 12.35 10.89 25.15
CA THR A 661 12.91 11.22 23.84
C THR A 661 12.86 10.06 22.87
N LEU A 662 13.11 10.37 21.59
CA LEU A 662 13.30 9.39 20.51
C LEU A 662 14.75 9.47 20.05
N ASP A 663 15.44 8.34 20.02
CA ASP A 663 16.82 8.21 19.52
C ASP A 663 17.81 9.21 20.18
N GLY A 664 17.59 9.54 21.45
CA GLY A 664 18.40 10.49 22.22
C GLY A 664 18.15 11.97 21.91
N GLU A 665 17.23 12.28 20.98
CA GLU A 665 16.93 13.65 20.54
C GLU A 665 15.61 14.18 21.13
N ASP A 666 15.65 15.43 21.60
CA ASP A 666 14.45 16.19 21.98
C ASP A 666 13.70 16.58 20.70
N GLN A 667 12.45 16.13 20.60
CA GLN A 667 11.60 16.28 19.42
C GLN A 667 10.92 17.68 19.33
N GLY A 668 11.37 18.68 20.09
CA GLY A 668 11.30 20.09 19.66
C GLY A 668 9.91 20.67 19.32
N SER A 669 8.95 20.60 20.25
CA SER A 669 7.63 21.28 20.26
C SER A 669 6.45 20.67 19.48
N VAL A 670 5.23 20.96 20.02
CA VAL A 670 3.84 20.52 19.72
C VAL A 670 3.60 19.01 19.56
N THR A 671 4.57 18.25 19.05
CA THR A 671 4.55 16.79 18.80
C THR A 671 5.70 16.04 19.47
N GLY A 672 6.48 16.73 20.32
CA GLY A 672 7.60 16.12 21.02
C GLY A 672 7.17 15.03 22.00
N ILE A 673 8.02 14.02 22.21
CA ILE A 673 7.82 13.02 23.28
C ILE A 673 7.98 13.68 24.68
N GLU A 674 8.51 14.91 24.75
CA GLU A 674 8.85 15.59 25.99
C GLU A 674 7.69 16.30 26.73
N GLY A 675 7.66 16.08 28.06
CA GLY A 675 7.30 17.09 29.07
C GLY A 675 5.93 16.97 29.74
N MET A 676 5.89 16.35 30.92
CA MET A 676 4.72 16.42 31.82
C MET A 676 4.24 17.84 32.07
N GLN A 677 2.92 18.03 32.09
CA GLN A 677 2.32 19.17 32.76
C GLN A 677 2.27 18.95 34.29
N THR A 678 3.35 19.33 34.95
CA THR A 678 3.29 19.96 36.27
C THR A 678 4.14 21.22 36.22
N ASN A 679 3.50 22.39 36.31
CA ASN A 679 4.16 23.71 36.33
C ASN A 679 5.42 23.69 37.20
N ILE A 680 6.63 23.72 36.61
CA ILE A 680 7.87 24.33 37.12
C ILE A 680 8.97 24.14 36.04
N PHE A 681 9.52 25.24 35.53
CA PHE A 681 10.74 25.26 34.71
C PHE A 681 11.88 25.89 35.53
N THR A 682 13.09 25.33 35.43
CA THR A 682 14.34 25.99 35.83
C THR A 682 15.40 25.85 34.74
N ASP A 683 16.02 27.00 34.46
CA ASP A 683 17.35 27.27 33.90
C ASP A 683 17.74 26.70 32.53
N GLN A 684 17.42 27.47 31.47
CA GLN A 684 18.24 27.50 30.25
C GLN A 684 18.47 28.94 29.77
N LYS A 685 19.72 29.20 29.35
CA LYS A 685 20.19 30.45 28.76
C LYS A 685 19.57 30.66 27.37
N THR A 686 18.97 31.82 27.15
CA THR A 686 18.46 32.25 25.85
C THR A 686 19.18 33.51 25.42
N SER A 687 19.78 33.55 24.22
CA SER A 687 20.21 34.81 23.61
C SER A 687 19.08 35.39 22.76
N GLY A 688 18.72 36.65 23.01
CA GLY A 688 17.68 37.37 22.27
C GLY A 688 17.10 38.55 23.04
N GLY A 689 16.20 39.30 22.40
CA GLY A 689 15.41 40.33 23.08
C GLY A 689 14.41 39.70 24.06
N VAL A 690 14.34 40.22 25.28
CA VAL A 690 13.37 39.85 26.32
C VAL A 690 12.22 40.84 26.28
N TYR A 691 11.00 40.36 26.15
CA TYR A 691 9.78 41.16 26.08
C TYR A 691 8.86 40.87 27.27
N SER A 692 8.03 41.82 27.70
CA SER A 692 6.95 41.57 28.65
C SER A 692 5.77 40.85 27.98
N VAL A 693 4.82 40.33 28.78
CA VAL A 693 3.57 39.73 28.25
C VAL A 693 2.74 40.71 27.40
N ASN A 694 2.96 42.02 27.55
CA ASN A 694 2.31 43.07 26.75
C ASN A 694 3.12 43.45 25.49
N GLY A 695 4.14 42.67 25.12
CA GLY A 695 4.94 42.88 23.90
C GLY A 695 5.98 44.01 24.00
N GLN A 696 6.23 44.56 25.20
CA GLN A 696 7.24 45.61 25.39
C GLN A 696 8.63 45.00 25.57
N LEU A 697 9.62 45.45 24.80
CA LEU A 697 11.01 45.02 25.00
C LEU A 697 11.53 45.51 26.36
N VAL A 698 11.87 44.58 27.24
CA VAL A 698 12.39 44.86 28.59
C VAL A 698 13.91 44.69 28.69
N ARG A 699 14.54 43.93 27.79
CA ARG A 699 16.01 43.76 27.74
C ARG A 699 16.46 43.36 26.33
N ARG A 700 17.59 43.87 25.85
CA ARG A 700 18.17 43.52 24.53
C ARG A 700 19.44 42.67 24.72
N ASP A 701 19.62 41.67 23.87
CA ASP A 701 20.82 40.80 23.78
C ASP A 701 21.29 40.20 25.11
N SER A 702 20.31 39.84 25.96
CA SER A 702 20.62 39.27 27.26
C SER A 702 20.66 37.76 27.17
N SER A 703 21.66 37.15 27.80
CA SER A 703 21.78 35.69 27.97
C SER A 703 21.11 35.19 29.25
N SER A 704 20.49 36.09 30.04
CA SER A 704 19.94 35.80 31.37
C SER A 704 18.71 36.66 31.71
N LEU A 705 17.75 36.04 32.39
CA LEU A 705 16.57 36.70 32.96
C LEU A 705 16.80 37.19 34.41
N GLU A 706 18.02 36.99 34.93
CA GLU A 706 18.40 37.39 36.28
C GLU A 706 18.35 38.92 36.46
N GLY A 707 17.72 39.34 37.56
CA GLY A 707 17.51 40.75 37.91
C GLY A 707 16.23 41.39 37.35
N LEU A 708 15.43 40.66 36.57
CA LEU A 708 14.10 41.14 36.16
C LEU A 708 13.09 41.01 37.31
N PRO A 709 12.09 41.92 37.41
CA PRO A 709 10.98 41.77 38.35
C PRO A 709 10.21 40.46 38.17
N LYS A 710 9.50 40.04 39.21
CA LYS A 710 8.62 38.86 39.13
C LYS A 710 7.56 39.06 38.06
N GLY A 711 7.46 38.13 37.11
CA GLY A 711 6.56 38.30 35.97
C GLY A 711 6.80 37.32 34.83
N ILE A 712 5.96 37.43 33.79
CA ILE A 712 6.03 36.62 32.57
C ILE A 712 6.71 37.43 31.47
N TYR A 713 7.72 36.84 30.84
CA TYR A 713 8.51 37.41 29.76
C TYR A 713 8.51 36.50 28.53
N ILE A 714 8.75 37.07 27.36
CA ILE A 714 8.85 36.36 26.08
C ILE A 714 10.27 36.54 25.54
N VAL A 715 10.96 35.44 25.23
CA VAL A 715 12.30 35.45 24.60
C VAL A 715 12.30 34.45 23.46
N GLY A 716 12.61 34.87 22.23
CA GLY A 716 12.68 33.97 21.07
C GLY A 716 11.42 33.12 20.87
N ASN A 717 10.25 33.75 20.90
CA ASN A 717 8.92 33.12 20.79
C ASN A 717 8.54 32.13 21.91
N LYS A 718 9.32 32.05 23.00
CA LYS A 718 9.02 31.21 24.18
C LYS A 718 8.69 32.07 25.40
N LYS A 719 7.78 31.59 26.26
CA LYS A 719 7.38 32.27 27.51
C LYS A 719 8.26 31.80 28.68
N TYR A 720 8.72 32.75 29.51
CA TYR A 720 9.56 32.53 30.68
C TYR A 720 8.93 33.21 31.90
N VAL A 721 9.08 32.61 33.08
CA VAL A 721 8.56 33.16 34.34
C VAL A 721 9.72 33.46 35.27
N VAL A 722 9.87 34.72 35.67
CA VAL A 722 10.84 35.14 36.70
C VAL A 722 10.11 35.17 38.04
N LYS A 723 10.62 34.43 39.03
CA LYS A 723 9.95 34.16 40.32
C LYS A 723 10.44 35.01 41.49
#